data_AF-A0A336KKE2-F1
#
_entry.id   AF-A0A336KKE2-F1
#
_cell.length_a   1.000
_cell.length_b   1.000
_cell.length_c   1.000
_cell.angle_alpha   90.00
_cell.angle_beta   90.00
_cell.angle_gamma   90.00
#
_symmetry.space_group_name_H-M   'P 1'
#
loop_
_entity.id
_entity.type
_entity.pdbx_description
1 polymer ?
#
loop_
_entity_poly.entity_id
_entity_poly.type
_entity_poly.pdbx_seq_one_letter_code
_entity_poly.pdbx_strand_id
1 'polypeptide(L)'
;MYTGWPSTVCQPNLLTMILHHKKTTIHQPLFVCLLIFILSSLTTANAYRLPKTFHPENYRLKVITRLNEDGQGHRFTGKVWIVAICDENTNNITLHAKNLTINEEKVKVKLIHDKIEIKEIKYDDENDFLIIMTNETFRKGNKYMIYIPFEAPLSSGLSGYYMSSYFDQKKKEKVYLSVTQFEPTAARDGEKDFVLDTFETSVPMSTYLVAYTVNDFEFREAPVKTKDDVKFRIWARRDAIDQVEYAKVVGPKVLKYYEEYFDIKFPLPKMDMIAIPDFSAGAMENWGLITYRETALLYAPNVSSSSNQHRVASVIAHELAHQWFGNYVTMKWWTDLWLNEGFATYVASLGVEFLHPEWNSLTEESVDNTLNIFRFDALKSSHAVSIPIGHPSQITQIFDAISYSKGSCIIRMMHLFMGEETFKNGVSNYLKSHKYRNAEQDDLWHALTEEAHRTGALPKTISVKQIMDSWTLKVGYPVITVTRDYTNNSVEIVQERYLLDVIRSRDETLKCWYVPLSFTSQKERNFSLTNARDWLECDCENQDKPKMIYNMPDENDWILFNVQMSGLYKVKYDEKNWDLLIAALNGPNFKQIDTINRAQLINDALDFAWTGEQNYEVALSVVNYLRQEEEYLPWKSALDGLSVVNRILHKTPLYDVFRVSLLYMQGILEPIYTKVGGLKSDRKSTDRLDVVKRKVMIAAWSCKFDVSDCVDKAVSYFKAWMEESDPDTMNPVPVDLRRVVYCNAIKHGREREWNFLWQRYVKSNVASEKVLIIGSLACSRQIWILSRYLDWSLNATSGVRKQDGYHVFGSVARSEAGFELAKNFLYDKIDMIYEYLYPEESRLARYVKPLAEHMTTLKELTDLRNLVTMKPKVFEKASQGVKQALETVELNNQWKHNNYMDMSRHLSSAIYRSMHSYMQGILEPIYTKVGGLKSDRKSTDRLDTVKRKVMIAAWSCKFDVSDCVDKAVSYFKAWMEESDPDTMNPVPVDLRRVVYCNAIKHGREREWNFLWQRYVKSNVASEKVLIIGSLACSRQIWILSRYLDWSLNATSGVRKQDGYHVFGSVARSEAGFELAKNFLYDKIDMIYEYLYPEESRLARYVKPLAEHMTTLKELTDLRNLVTMKPKVFEKASQGVKQALETVELNNQWKHNNYMDMSRHLSSAIYRSMHVEVA
;
A
#
# COMPACT_ATOMS: atom_id res chain seq x y z
N MET A 1 -50.31 -0.96 -40.34
CA MET A 1 -48.93 -0.64 -40.79
C MET A 1 -48.33 0.31 -39.77
N TYR A 2 -47.04 0.13 -39.42
CA TYR A 2 -46.29 0.89 -38.40
C TYR A 2 -46.86 0.74 -36.97
N THR A 3 -46.17 0.27 -35.92
CA THR A 3 -44.75 0.33 -35.48
C THR A 3 -44.26 1.76 -35.20
N GLY A 4 -43.67 2.08 -34.04
CA GLY A 4 -43.50 1.31 -32.80
C GLY A 4 -42.68 2.14 -31.80
N TRP A 5 -42.90 1.98 -30.49
CA TRP A 5 -42.17 2.71 -29.44
C TRP A 5 -41.62 1.73 -28.39
N PRO A 6 -40.34 1.80 -28.01
CA PRO A 6 -39.77 0.96 -26.96
C PRO A 6 -40.14 1.48 -25.57
N SER A 7 -40.53 0.58 -24.67
CA SER A 7 -40.90 0.89 -23.28
C SER A 7 -39.69 0.82 -22.35
N THR A 8 -38.92 1.91 -22.24
CA THR A 8 -37.75 2.01 -21.35
C THR A 8 -37.80 3.25 -20.46
N VAL A 9 -38.57 3.16 -19.36
CA VAL A 9 -38.54 4.07 -18.21
C VAL A 9 -38.76 3.22 -16.95
N CYS A 10 -37.77 3.07 -16.05
CA CYS A 10 -38.01 2.47 -14.73
C CYS A 10 -38.90 3.43 -13.90
N GLN A 11 -40.24 3.30 -13.97
CA GLN A 11 -41.12 3.93 -12.98
C GLN A 11 -41.14 3.06 -11.70
N PRO A 12 -40.86 3.62 -10.51
CA PRO A 12 -40.88 2.86 -9.26
C PRO A 12 -42.32 2.54 -8.83
N ASN A 13 -42.84 1.40 -9.29
CA ASN A 13 -44.18 0.90 -8.94
C ASN A 13 -44.23 0.36 -7.51
N LEU A 14 -44.35 1.28 -6.54
CA LEU A 14 -44.34 0.99 -5.08
C LEU A 14 -45.45 0.05 -4.59
N LEU A 15 -46.44 -0.29 -5.42
CA LEU A 15 -47.61 -1.08 -5.02
C LEU A 15 -47.44 -2.60 -5.17
N THR A 16 -46.55 -3.09 -6.03
CA THR A 16 -46.52 -4.52 -6.40
C THR A 16 -45.93 -5.41 -5.31
N MET A 17 -45.04 -4.87 -4.47
CA MET A 17 -44.25 -5.64 -3.50
C MET A 17 -45.02 -6.06 -2.23
N ILE A 18 -46.28 -5.64 -2.08
CA ILE A 18 -47.10 -5.85 -0.86
C ILE A 18 -48.06 -7.06 -0.98
N LEU A 19 -48.27 -7.60 -2.19
CA LEU A 19 -49.33 -8.58 -2.46
C LEU A 19 -48.86 -10.01 -2.79
N HIS A 20 -47.81 -10.51 -2.12
CA HIS A 20 -47.46 -11.95 -2.17
C HIS A 20 -47.05 -12.65 -0.86
N HIS A 21 -47.45 -12.12 0.31
CA HIS A 21 -47.47 -12.91 1.55
C HIS A 21 -48.85 -12.89 2.23
N LYS A 22 -49.66 -13.92 1.98
CA LYS A 22 -50.79 -14.30 2.83
C LYS A 22 -50.42 -15.51 3.70
N LYS A 23 -50.84 -15.49 4.97
CA LYS A 23 -50.69 -16.55 5.99
C LYS A 23 -49.26 -16.84 6.47
N THR A 24 -48.75 -15.96 7.33
CA THR A 24 -48.24 -16.38 8.65
C THR A 24 -48.45 -15.25 9.65
N THR A 25 -48.79 -15.60 10.88
CA THR A 25 -49.02 -14.65 11.98
C THR A 25 -47.75 -14.53 12.81
N ILE A 26 -47.60 -13.42 13.56
CA ILE A 26 -46.53 -13.14 14.53
C ILE A 26 -45.20 -12.69 13.90
N HIS A 27 -44.96 -11.37 13.88
CA HIS A 27 -43.80 -10.72 14.54
C HIS A 27 -43.86 -9.18 14.45
N GLN A 28 -44.94 -8.57 14.95
CA GLN A 28 -45.00 -7.11 15.16
C GLN A 28 -43.81 -6.53 15.95
N PRO A 29 -43.19 -7.22 16.95
CA PRO A 29 -42.04 -6.68 17.66
C PRO A 29 -40.84 -6.35 16.75
N LEU A 30 -40.57 -7.10 15.68
CA LEU A 30 -39.43 -6.78 14.80
C LEU A 30 -39.68 -5.48 14.02
N PHE A 31 -40.89 -5.27 13.48
CA PHE A 31 -41.21 -4.06 12.73
C PHE A 31 -41.23 -2.82 13.63
N VAL A 32 -41.72 -2.96 14.87
CA VAL A 32 -41.68 -1.90 15.88
C VAL A 32 -40.25 -1.63 16.35
N CYS A 33 -39.43 -2.66 16.60
CA CYS A 33 -38.00 -2.47 16.91
C CYS A 33 -37.24 -1.82 15.75
N LEU A 34 -37.52 -2.17 14.50
CA LEU A 34 -36.87 -1.55 13.33
C LEU A 34 -37.26 -0.06 13.21
N LEU A 35 -38.55 0.26 13.38
CA LEU A 35 -39.03 1.65 13.45
C LEU A 35 -38.42 2.42 14.63
N ILE A 36 -38.28 1.79 15.79
CA ILE A 36 -37.61 2.40 16.96
C ILE A 36 -36.10 2.58 16.71
N PHE A 37 -35.43 1.69 15.96
CA PHE A 37 -34.01 1.84 15.60
C PHE A 37 -33.79 2.92 14.54
N ILE A 38 -34.71 3.04 13.58
CA ILE A 38 -34.72 4.11 12.57
C ILE A 38 -35.05 5.46 13.23
N LEU A 39 -36.02 5.50 14.15
CA LEU A 39 -36.34 6.70 14.93
C LEU A 39 -35.25 7.05 15.95
N SER A 40 -34.54 6.08 16.54
CA SER A 40 -33.44 6.36 17.48
C SER A 40 -32.19 6.85 16.75
N SER A 41 -31.85 6.29 15.58
CA SER A 41 -30.77 6.81 14.73
C SER A 41 -31.11 8.20 14.15
N LEU A 42 -32.36 8.44 13.74
CA LEU A 42 -32.81 9.77 13.30
C LEU A 42 -32.89 10.81 14.44
N THR A 43 -33.24 10.42 15.67
CA THR A 43 -33.25 11.36 16.81
C THR A 43 -31.85 11.63 17.35
N THR A 44 -30.98 10.62 17.47
CA THR A 44 -29.57 10.83 17.88
C THR A 44 -28.77 11.65 16.85
N ALA A 45 -29.03 11.51 15.55
CA ALA A 45 -28.42 12.37 14.52
C ALA A 45 -28.88 13.85 14.60
N ASN A 46 -30.06 14.11 15.17
CA ASN A 46 -30.59 15.47 15.37
C ASN A 46 -30.17 16.11 16.70
N ALA A 47 -29.83 15.33 17.73
CA ALA A 47 -29.45 15.86 19.05
C ALA A 47 -28.28 16.86 18.99
N TYR A 48 -27.24 16.52 18.22
CA TYR A 48 -26.01 17.33 18.06
C TYR A 48 -26.13 18.46 17.02
N ARG A 49 -27.34 18.76 16.51
CA ARG A 49 -27.57 19.86 15.56
C ARG A 49 -28.17 21.07 16.28
N LEU A 50 -27.71 22.25 15.91
CA LEU A 50 -28.37 23.50 16.32
C LEU A 50 -29.81 23.54 15.78
N PRO A 51 -30.79 24.01 16.56
CA PRO A 51 -32.16 24.24 16.09
C PRO A 51 -32.21 25.20 14.89
N LYS A 52 -33.10 24.94 13.94
CA LYS A 52 -33.34 25.81 12.77
C LYS A 52 -34.24 27.02 13.07
N THR A 53 -34.40 27.37 14.36
CA THR A 53 -35.25 28.49 14.80
C THR A 53 -34.60 29.85 14.60
N PHE A 54 -33.29 29.88 14.36
CA PHE A 54 -32.48 31.07 14.09
C PHE A 54 -31.39 30.79 13.05
N HIS A 55 -31.07 31.79 12.23
CA HIS A 55 -29.80 31.85 11.48
C HIS A 55 -29.05 33.17 11.76
N PRO A 56 -27.70 33.15 11.83
CA PRO A 56 -26.92 34.37 11.97
C PRO A 56 -26.86 35.17 10.66
N GLU A 57 -26.86 36.49 10.79
CA GLU A 57 -26.64 37.45 9.70
C GLU A 57 -25.25 38.10 9.78
N ASN A 58 -24.75 38.39 10.99
CA ASN A 58 -23.47 39.08 11.18
C ASN A 58 -22.85 38.76 12.56
N TYR A 59 -21.53 38.61 12.61
CA TYR A 59 -20.73 38.48 13.82
C TYR A 59 -19.73 39.64 13.93
N ARG A 60 -19.91 40.52 14.92
CA ARG A 60 -18.84 41.41 15.37
C ARG A 60 -18.06 40.72 16.48
N LEU A 61 -16.85 40.26 16.19
CA LEU A 61 -15.95 39.63 17.15
C LEU A 61 -14.91 40.66 17.66
N LYS A 62 -14.63 40.66 18.97
CA LYS A 62 -13.46 41.32 19.55
C LYS A 62 -12.73 40.35 20.49
N VAL A 63 -11.75 39.69 19.91
CA VAL A 63 -10.69 38.96 20.62
C VAL A 63 -9.46 39.85 20.70
N ILE A 64 -8.67 39.67 21.74
CA ILE A 64 -7.37 40.32 21.99
C ILE A 64 -6.54 39.32 22.82
N THR A 65 -5.22 39.42 23.00
CA THR A 65 -4.46 38.26 23.53
C THR A 65 -3.26 38.60 24.39
N ARG A 66 -3.09 37.92 25.53
CA ARG A 66 -1.93 38.09 26.42
C ARG A 66 -0.99 36.90 26.30
N LEU A 67 0.24 37.22 25.88
CA LEU A 67 1.37 36.32 25.82
C LEU A 67 2.42 36.84 26.80
N ASN A 68 2.98 35.95 27.61
CA ASN A 68 4.09 36.23 28.52
C ASN A 68 3.78 37.18 29.71
N GLU A 69 2.59 37.09 30.33
CA GLU A 69 2.36 37.71 31.64
C GLU A 69 2.88 36.82 32.79
N ASP A 70 3.74 37.38 33.63
CA ASP A 70 4.34 36.69 34.78
C ASP A 70 3.28 36.14 35.74
N GLY A 71 3.30 34.81 35.93
CA GLY A 71 2.49 34.11 36.92
C GLY A 71 1.00 33.90 36.58
N GLN A 72 0.45 34.54 35.53
CA GLN A 72 -0.98 34.38 35.16
C GLN A 72 -1.24 33.41 33.99
N GLY A 73 -0.18 33.06 33.24
CA GLY A 73 -0.27 32.14 32.11
C GLY A 73 -0.82 32.77 30.83
N HIS A 74 -0.88 31.98 29.77
CA HIS A 74 -1.29 32.45 28.44
C HIS A 74 -2.83 32.52 28.36
N ARG A 75 -3.37 33.75 28.44
CA ARG A 75 -4.77 34.12 28.82
C ARG A 75 -5.17 35.48 28.22
N PHE A 76 -6.42 35.94 28.39
CA PHE A 76 -6.98 37.10 27.67
C PHE A 76 -8.08 38.07 28.43
N THR A 77 -9.45 38.16 28.67
CA THR A 77 -10.91 37.63 28.58
C THR A 77 -12.09 38.43 27.77
N GLY A 78 -12.73 37.89 26.68
CA GLY A 78 -13.18 38.58 25.41
C GLY A 78 -14.69 38.79 25.06
N LYS A 79 -15.08 39.13 23.80
CA LYS A 79 -16.47 39.56 23.42
C LYS A 79 -16.95 39.26 21.97
N VAL A 80 -18.23 38.89 21.81
CA VAL A 80 -18.96 38.85 20.51
C VAL A 80 -20.32 39.57 20.56
N TRP A 81 -20.72 40.16 19.43
CA TRP A 81 -22.10 40.58 19.13
C TRP A 81 -22.58 39.84 17.88
N ILE A 82 -23.63 39.02 18.02
CA ILE A 82 -24.25 38.26 16.94
C ILE A 82 -25.55 38.98 16.55
N VAL A 83 -25.73 39.29 15.27
CA VAL A 83 -27.05 39.63 14.72
C VAL A 83 -27.61 38.36 14.11
N ALA A 84 -28.81 37.95 14.51
CA ALA A 84 -29.47 36.74 14.03
C ALA A 84 -30.95 37.01 13.71
N ILE A 85 -31.46 36.34 12.68
CA ILE A 85 -32.86 36.35 12.28
C ILE A 85 -33.54 35.13 12.91
N CYS A 86 -34.73 35.33 13.47
CA CYS A 86 -35.59 34.25 13.96
C CYS A 86 -36.44 33.71 12.80
N ASP A 87 -36.36 32.41 12.53
CA ASP A 87 -37.10 31.74 11.44
C ASP A 87 -38.38 31.07 11.94
N GLU A 88 -38.46 30.70 13.21
CA GLU A 88 -39.61 30.02 13.81
C GLU A 88 -39.83 30.55 15.23
N ASN A 89 -41.09 30.76 15.63
CA ASN A 89 -41.41 31.33 16.93
C ASN A 89 -40.90 30.43 18.07
N THR A 90 -39.97 30.93 18.89
CA THR A 90 -39.33 30.19 19.98
C THR A 90 -39.11 31.09 21.21
N ASN A 91 -38.82 30.50 22.37
CA ASN A 91 -38.40 31.20 23.60
C ASN A 91 -36.93 30.93 23.98
N ASN A 92 -36.14 30.35 23.07
CA ASN A 92 -34.72 30.10 23.28
C ASN A 92 -33.85 30.45 22.05
N ILE A 93 -32.57 30.66 22.34
CA ILE A 93 -31.48 30.78 21.37
C ILE A 93 -30.43 29.75 21.80
N THR A 94 -30.17 28.77 20.95
CA THR A 94 -29.10 27.78 21.17
C THR A 94 -27.93 28.10 20.27
N LEU A 95 -26.73 28.12 20.84
CA LEU A 95 -25.44 28.40 20.19
C LEU A 95 -24.43 27.32 20.58
N HIS A 96 -23.31 27.23 19.89
CA HIS A 96 -22.19 26.40 20.35
C HIS A 96 -21.24 27.18 21.26
N ALA A 97 -20.78 26.55 22.33
CA ALA A 97 -19.72 27.02 23.23
C ALA A 97 -19.01 25.81 23.84
N LYS A 98 -17.68 25.84 23.97
CA LYS A 98 -16.89 24.79 24.63
C LYS A 98 -15.73 25.44 25.37
N ASN A 99 -15.38 24.93 26.55
CA ASN A 99 -14.29 25.44 27.38
C ASN A 99 -14.36 26.97 27.70
N LEU A 100 -15.51 27.61 27.47
CA LEU A 100 -15.73 29.03 27.70
C LEU A 100 -16.33 29.31 29.08
N THR A 101 -15.74 30.24 29.83
CA THR A 101 -16.36 30.78 31.06
C THR A 101 -17.17 32.04 30.74
N ILE A 102 -18.47 31.91 30.49
CA ILE A 102 -19.30 33.05 30.08
C ILE A 102 -19.76 33.84 31.31
N ASN A 103 -19.66 35.18 31.26
CA ASN A 103 -20.17 36.02 32.32
C ASN A 103 -21.66 36.35 32.09
N GLU A 104 -22.53 35.49 32.59
CA GLU A 104 -23.98 35.48 32.35
C GLU A 104 -24.68 36.80 32.66
N GLU A 105 -24.36 37.46 33.79
CA GLU A 105 -24.89 38.78 34.17
C GLU A 105 -24.68 39.86 33.10
N LYS A 106 -23.67 39.68 32.25
CA LYS A 106 -23.30 40.62 31.19
C LYS A 106 -23.78 40.17 29.80
N VAL A 107 -24.34 38.96 29.66
CA VAL A 107 -25.01 38.50 28.42
C VAL A 107 -26.27 39.33 28.19
N LYS A 108 -26.52 39.74 26.94
CA LYS A 108 -27.67 40.60 26.61
C LYS A 108 -28.28 40.19 25.29
N VAL A 109 -29.58 39.85 25.32
CA VAL A 109 -30.39 39.71 24.11
C VAL A 109 -31.26 40.95 23.94
N LYS A 110 -31.39 41.41 22.69
CA LYS A 110 -32.23 42.54 22.32
C LYS A 110 -32.92 42.27 20.97
N LEU A 111 -34.15 42.74 20.80
CA LEU A 111 -34.63 43.14 19.47
C LEU A 111 -33.79 44.37 19.05
N ILE A 112 -33.60 44.70 17.76
CA ILE A 112 -32.60 45.72 17.34
C ILE A 112 -32.59 47.01 18.20
N HIS A 113 -33.75 47.47 18.69
CA HIS A 113 -33.84 48.63 19.60
C HIS A 113 -34.28 48.31 21.05
N ASP A 114 -34.96 47.18 21.32
CA ASP A 114 -35.61 46.88 22.61
C ASP A 114 -34.89 45.78 23.42
N LYS A 115 -34.84 45.94 24.75
CA LYS A 115 -34.24 44.94 25.67
C LYS A 115 -35.22 43.78 25.87
N ILE A 116 -34.74 42.54 25.71
CA ILE A 116 -35.48 41.32 26.03
C ILE A 116 -34.96 40.75 27.35
N GLU A 117 -35.85 40.19 28.16
CA GLU A 117 -35.47 39.61 29.46
C GLU A 117 -35.06 38.13 29.34
N ILE A 118 -33.79 37.85 29.63
CA ILE A 118 -33.24 36.51 29.79
C ILE A 118 -33.79 35.92 31.08
N LYS A 119 -34.34 34.72 30.99
CA LYS A 119 -34.92 33.95 32.11
C LYS A 119 -33.86 33.07 32.78
N GLU A 120 -33.09 32.35 31.97
CA GLU A 120 -32.05 31.41 32.42
C GLU A 120 -31.08 31.13 31.26
N ILE A 121 -29.83 30.83 31.60
CA ILE A 121 -28.80 30.32 30.68
C ILE A 121 -28.46 28.90 31.11
N LYS A 122 -28.24 28.00 30.15
CA LYS A 122 -27.89 26.60 30.37
C LYS A 122 -26.73 26.19 29.47
N TYR A 123 -25.93 25.25 29.96
CA TYR A 123 -24.85 24.61 29.24
C TYR A 123 -25.19 23.13 29.05
N ASP A 124 -24.76 22.58 27.92
CA ASP A 124 -24.83 21.17 27.58
C ASP A 124 -23.43 20.75 27.10
N ASP A 125 -22.65 20.19 28.02
CA ASP A 125 -21.25 19.81 27.78
C ASP A 125 -21.10 18.56 26.90
N GLU A 126 -22.20 17.84 26.63
CA GLU A 126 -22.21 16.67 25.72
C GLU A 126 -22.39 17.13 24.27
N ASN A 127 -23.27 18.12 24.03
CA ASN A 127 -23.53 18.70 22.72
C ASN A 127 -22.70 19.97 22.41
N ASP A 128 -21.91 20.47 23.37
CA ASP A 128 -21.27 21.80 23.37
C ASP A 128 -22.28 22.94 23.10
N PHE A 129 -23.43 22.95 23.77
CA PHE A 129 -24.42 24.03 23.60
C PHE A 129 -24.41 25.04 24.75
N LEU A 130 -24.60 26.30 24.37
CA LEU A 130 -25.08 27.39 25.20
C LEU A 130 -26.54 27.67 24.84
N ILE A 131 -27.47 27.51 25.79
CA ILE A 131 -28.90 27.74 25.59
C ILE A 131 -29.32 28.96 26.41
N ILE A 132 -29.63 30.06 25.73
CA ILE A 132 -30.15 31.30 26.34
C ILE A 132 -31.67 31.26 26.21
N MET A 133 -32.41 31.24 27.31
CA MET A 133 -33.88 31.25 27.30
C MET A 133 -34.45 32.57 27.82
N THR A 134 -35.57 32.99 27.25
CA THR A 134 -36.22 34.28 27.55
C THR A 134 -37.64 34.12 28.08
N ASN A 135 -38.13 35.13 28.80
CA ASN A 135 -39.53 35.21 29.20
C ASN A 135 -40.46 35.55 28.02
N GLU A 136 -39.93 36.25 27.02
CA GLU A 136 -40.62 36.65 25.80
C GLU A 136 -40.38 35.65 24.65
N THR A 137 -41.36 35.51 23.77
CA THR A 137 -41.24 34.70 22.54
C THR A 137 -40.58 35.51 21.41
N PHE A 138 -39.44 35.03 20.93
CA PHE A 138 -38.84 35.47 19.66
C PHE A 138 -39.82 35.19 18.51
N ARG A 139 -40.01 36.17 17.63
CA ARG A 139 -41.00 36.12 16.54
C ARG A 139 -40.30 35.92 15.20
N LYS A 140 -40.84 35.03 14.38
CA LYS A 140 -40.43 34.79 12.99
C LYS A 140 -40.31 36.10 12.20
N GLY A 141 -39.20 36.26 11.47
CA GLY A 141 -38.86 37.42 10.66
C GLY A 141 -38.18 38.58 11.41
N ASN A 142 -38.20 38.58 12.75
CA ASN A 142 -37.51 39.62 13.51
C ASN A 142 -36.00 39.35 13.61
N LYS A 143 -35.23 40.45 13.69
CA LYS A 143 -33.79 40.47 13.93
C LYS A 143 -33.48 40.75 15.39
N TYR A 144 -32.57 39.96 15.95
CA TYR A 144 -32.14 40.04 17.34
C TYR A 144 -30.62 40.19 17.43
N MET A 145 -30.17 40.97 18.41
CA MET A 145 -28.77 41.17 18.76
C MET A 145 -28.47 40.39 20.05
N ILE A 146 -27.44 39.57 20.01
CA ILE A 146 -26.99 38.72 21.11
C ILE A 146 -25.55 39.13 21.46
N TYR A 147 -25.34 39.68 22.66
CA TYR A 147 -24.01 40.05 23.16
C TYR A 147 -23.54 39.07 24.23
N ILE A 148 -22.35 38.49 24.04
CA ILE A 148 -21.75 37.49 24.94
C ILE A 148 -20.29 37.87 25.23
N PRO A 149 -19.90 38.08 26.50
CA PRO A 149 -18.51 38.17 26.95
C PRO A 149 -18.00 36.84 27.55
N PHE A 150 -16.72 36.48 27.31
CA PHE A 150 -16.23 35.10 27.52
C PHE A 150 -14.78 34.93 28.06
N GLU A 151 -14.66 33.94 28.96
CA GLU A 151 -13.55 33.18 29.56
C GLU A 151 -12.78 32.13 28.74
N ALA A 152 -11.44 32.14 28.58
CA ALA A 152 -10.65 30.97 28.14
C ALA A 152 -9.12 31.08 28.37
N PRO A 153 -8.40 30.04 28.86
CA PRO A 153 -6.95 29.95 28.65
C PRO A 153 -6.63 29.65 27.17
N LEU A 154 -5.42 30.02 26.70
CA LEU A 154 -4.93 29.56 25.40
C LEU A 154 -4.73 28.04 25.42
N SER A 155 -5.25 27.35 24.40
CA SER A 155 -5.13 25.89 24.30
C SER A 155 -3.66 25.45 24.16
N SER A 156 -3.31 24.38 24.88
CA SER A 156 -2.03 23.63 24.74
C SER A 156 -2.14 22.42 23.80
N GLY A 157 -3.33 22.21 23.23
CA GLY A 157 -3.52 21.45 22.00
C GLY A 157 -3.13 22.29 20.77
N LEU A 158 -3.34 21.73 19.58
CA LEU A 158 -3.12 22.41 18.30
C LEU A 158 -4.45 22.62 17.56
N SER A 159 -5.48 23.01 18.32
CA SER A 159 -6.87 23.19 17.87
C SER A 159 -7.58 24.18 18.79
N GLY A 160 -8.61 24.85 18.26
CA GLY A 160 -9.25 26.00 18.91
C GLY A 160 -8.43 27.27 18.65
N TYR A 161 -8.43 28.19 19.61
CA TYR A 161 -7.42 29.25 19.66
C TYR A 161 -6.32 28.85 20.63
N TYR A 162 -5.11 28.64 20.10
CA TYR A 162 -4.06 27.89 20.76
C TYR A 162 -2.70 28.61 20.71
N MET A 163 -1.80 28.17 21.59
CA MET A 163 -0.46 28.72 21.73
C MET A 163 0.56 27.86 20.96
N SER A 164 1.32 28.47 20.05
CA SER A 164 2.53 27.89 19.45
C SER A 164 3.78 28.63 19.96
N SER A 165 4.96 28.04 19.76
CA SER A 165 6.22 28.69 20.11
C SER A 165 7.39 28.31 19.21
N TYR A 166 8.37 29.19 19.11
CA TYR A 166 9.65 28.92 18.49
C TYR A 166 10.80 29.45 19.35
N PHE A 167 12.01 28.99 19.07
CA PHE A 167 13.22 29.51 19.71
C PHE A 167 13.90 30.44 18.71
N ASP A 168 13.97 31.72 19.03
CA ASP A 168 14.61 32.73 18.19
C ASP A 168 16.13 32.61 18.34
N GLN A 169 16.82 32.17 17.29
CA GLN A 169 18.26 31.93 17.34
C GLN A 169 19.10 33.22 17.53
N LYS A 170 18.55 34.39 17.19
CA LYS A 170 19.22 35.69 17.33
C LYS A 170 19.06 36.23 18.76
N LYS A 171 17.84 36.19 19.30
CA LYS A 171 17.51 36.62 20.67
C LYS A 171 17.93 35.58 21.73
N LYS A 172 18.07 34.31 21.35
CA LYS A 172 18.32 33.14 22.23
C LYS A 172 17.23 32.88 23.28
N GLU A 173 15.99 33.23 22.94
CA GLU A 173 14.82 33.10 23.82
C GLU A 173 13.71 32.28 23.15
N LYS A 174 12.74 31.84 23.95
CA LYS A 174 11.52 31.19 23.45
C LYS A 174 10.45 32.27 23.20
N VAL A 175 10.12 32.48 21.93
CA VAL A 175 9.05 33.38 21.50
C VAL A 175 7.74 32.59 21.41
N TYR A 176 6.65 33.22 21.86
CA TYR A 176 5.30 32.66 21.89
C TYR A 176 4.41 33.41 20.90
N LEU A 177 3.46 32.69 20.30
CA LEU A 177 2.44 33.24 19.39
C LEU A 177 1.10 32.54 19.59
N SER A 178 0.01 33.19 19.15
CA SER A 178 -1.33 32.61 19.15
C SER A 178 -1.86 32.40 17.73
N VAL A 179 -2.60 31.31 17.54
CA VAL A 179 -3.08 30.83 16.22
C VAL A 179 -4.47 30.21 16.37
N THR A 180 -5.35 30.41 15.38
CA THR A 180 -6.62 29.70 15.22
C THR A 180 -6.44 28.43 14.37
N GLN A 181 -6.97 27.29 14.82
CA GLN A 181 -7.29 26.14 13.97
C GLN A 181 -8.71 25.68 14.31
N PHE A 182 -9.68 26.10 13.49
CA PHE A 182 -11.10 26.04 13.80
C PHE A 182 -11.86 24.91 13.13
N GLU A 183 -11.34 24.32 12.06
CA GLU A 183 -11.96 23.16 11.45
C GLU A 183 -11.86 21.91 12.35
N PRO A 184 -12.91 21.07 12.44
CA PRO A 184 -14.26 21.25 11.87
C PRO A 184 -15.21 22.05 12.77
N THR A 185 -14.94 22.13 14.07
CA THR A 185 -15.92 22.64 15.06
C THR A 185 -15.31 23.56 16.12
N ALA A 186 -14.00 23.78 16.12
CA ALA A 186 -13.26 24.44 17.21
C ALA A 186 -13.31 25.98 17.20
N ALA A 187 -14.16 26.60 16.39
CA ALA A 187 -14.42 28.04 16.35
C ALA A 187 -15.14 28.62 17.60
N ARG A 188 -15.09 27.94 18.75
CA ARG A 188 -15.99 28.13 19.91
C ARG A 188 -15.26 28.54 21.20
N ASP A 189 -14.06 29.09 21.06
CA ASP A 189 -13.12 29.52 22.12
C ASP A 189 -12.68 31.01 21.88
N GLY A 190 -12.28 31.79 22.90
CA GLY A 190 -11.73 33.16 22.69
C GLY A 190 -11.71 34.05 23.96
N GLU A 191 -10.95 35.19 23.98
CA GLU A 191 -10.72 36.03 25.20
C GLU A 191 -10.09 37.54 24.93
N LYS A 192 -9.45 38.39 25.83
CA LYS A 192 -9.05 39.91 25.77
C LYS A 192 -7.55 40.51 25.89
N ASP A 193 -7.47 41.86 26.05
CA ASP A 193 -6.42 42.90 26.34
C ASP A 193 -5.34 43.30 25.30
N PHE A 194 -4.94 44.59 25.31
CA PHE A 194 -4.99 45.43 24.09
C PHE A 194 -3.70 45.66 23.27
N VAL A 195 -3.75 45.20 22.01
CA VAL A 195 -3.59 46.08 20.83
C VAL A 195 -4.97 46.16 20.14
N LEU A 196 -5.24 47.15 19.28
CA LEU A 196 -6.51 47.26 18.56
C LEU A 196 -6.30 47.52 17.06
N ASP A 197 -6.15 46.45 16.30
CA ASP A 197 -6.38 46.47 14.86
C ASP A 197 -7.87 46.29 14.55
N THR A 198 -8.31 46.79 13.39
CA THR A 198 -9.67 46.65 12.90
C THR A 198 -9.63 46.22 11.45
N PHE A 199 -10.16 45.03 11.17
CA PHE A 199 -10.22 44.44 9.84
C PHE A 199 -11.50 44.86 9.11
N GLU A 200 -11.48 44.75 7.78
CA GLU A 200 -12.68 44.88 6.94
C GLU A 200 -13.68 43.75 7.23
N THR A 201 -14.96 43.98 6.91
CA THR A 201 -15.99 42.94 7.07
C THR A 201 -15.82 41.88 5.97
N SER A 202 -15.82 40.60 6.34
CA SER A 202 -15.69 39.50 5.36
C SER A 202 -16.91 39.43 4.42
N VAL A 203 -16.73 38.74 3.30
CA VAL A 203 -17.85 38.15 2.56
C VAL A 203 -18.61 37.14 3.43
N PRO A 204 -19.84 36.73 3.09
CA PRO A 204 -20.54 35.65 3.77
C PRO A 204 -19.72 34.36 3.67
N MET A 205 -19.37 33.77 4.82
CA MET A 205 -18.50 32.60 4.90
C MET A 205 -18.80 31.74 6.13
N SER A 206 -18.40 30.47 6.06
CA SER A 206 -18.60 29.49 7.13
C SER A 206 -17.64 29.71 8.31
N THR A 207 -18.10 29.45 9.54
CA THR A 207 -17.36 29.80 10.77
C THR A 207 -16.03 29.07 10.97
N TYR A 208 -15.83 27.91 10.34
CA TYR A 208 -14.56 27.17 10.39
C TYR A 208 -13.42 27.88 9.65
N LEU A 209 -13.75 28.85 8.77
CA LEU A 209 -12.81 29.65 7.97
C LEU A 209 -12.40 30.98 8.62
N VAL A 210 -12.88 31.26 9.83
CA VAL A 210 -12.49 32.46 10.59
C VAL A 210 -11.07 32.24 11.13
N ALA A 211 -10.11 33.07 10.73
CA ALA A 211 -8.74 32.99 11.24
C ALA A 211 -8.17 34.33 11.71
N TYR A 212 -7.36 34.26 12.77
CA TYR A 212 -6.57 35.37 13.28
C TYR A 212 -5.36 34.84 14.06
N THR A 213 -4.29 35.64 14.12
CA THR A 213 -3.03 35.28 14.80
C THR A 213 -2.38 36.54 15.36
N VAL A 214 -1.69 36.40 16.50
CA VAL A 214 -0.84 37.45 17.08
C VAL A 214 0.56 36.89 17.23
N ASN A 215 1.53 37.52 16.55
CA ASN A 215 2.91 37.08 16.42
C ASN A 215 3.83 38.28 16.07
N ASP A 216 5.16 38.09 16.08
CA ASP A 216 6.16 39.10 15.68
C ASP A 216 6.86 38.75 14.35
N PHE A 217 6.17 38.03 13.45
CA PHE A 217 6.70 37.52 12.18
C PHE A 217 7.02 38.65 11.17
N GLU A 218 7.86 38.30 10.20
CA GLU A 218 8.11 39.11 9.01
C GLU A 218 7.34 38.54 7.81
N PHE A 219 7.18 39.34 6.75
CA PHE A 219 6.56 38.89 5.49
C PHE A 219 7.36 39.32 4.26
N ARG A 220 7.19 38.57 3.18
CA ARG A 220 7.57 38.98 1.82
C ARG A 220 6.30 39.14 0.99
N GLU A 221 6.10 40.31 0.38
CA GLU A 221 4.98 40.59 -0.54
C GLU A 221 5.39 40.26 -1.98
N ALA A 222 4.49 39.67 -2.77
CA ALA A 222 4.73 39.36 -4.17
C ALA A 222 4.52 40.59 -5.08
N PRO A 223 5.16 40.67 -6.26
CA PRO A 223 5.03 41.83 -7.14
C PRO A 223 3.62 42.01 -7.72
N VAL A 224 2.95 43.09 -7.27
CA VAL A 224 1.68 43.60 -7.82
C VAL A 224 1.95 44.33 -9.15
N LYS A 225 1.24 43.98 -10.22
CA LYS A 225 1.39 44.59 -11.56
C LYS A 225 0.27 45.58 -11.89
N THR A 226 -0.96 45.29 -11.46
CA THR A 226 -2.13 46.17 -11.64
C THR A 226 -2.76 46.51 -10.29
N LYS A 227 -3.64 47.52 -10.25
CA LYS A 227 -4.41 47.87 -9.03
C LYS A 227 -5.48 46.83 -8.68
N ASP A 228 -5.83 45.96 -9.61
CA ASP A 228 -6.85 44.92 -9.47
C ASP A 228 -6.23 43.56 -9.11
N ASP A 229 -4.90 43.46 -9.02
CA ASP A 229 -4.20 42.24 -8.60
C ASP A 229 -4.34 42.04 -7.09
N VAL A 230 -4.59 40.79 -6.67
CA VAL A 230 -4.68 40.38 -5.27
C VAL A 230 -3.34 40.60 -4.55
N LYS A 231 -3.34 41.36 -3.45
CA LYS A 231 -2.11 41.58 -2.63
C LYS A 231 -1.71 40.27 -1.95
N PHE A 232 -0.56 39.74 -2.30
CA PHE A 232 -0.18 38.37 -1.94
C PHE A 232 1.06 38.37 -1.04
N ARG A 233 0.99 37.76 0.15
CA ARG A 233 2.04 37.83 1.18
C ARG A 233 2.32 36.46 1.80
N ILE A 234 3.61 36.16 1.97
CA ILE A 234 4.05 34.98 2.73
C ILE A 234 4.69 35.43 4.04
N TRP A 235 4.18 34.92 5.16
CA TRP A 235 4.55 35.27 6.53
C TRP A 235 5.31 34.12 7.20
N ALA A 236 6.40 34.44 7.91
CA ALA A 236 7.19 33.48 8.66
C ALA A 236 7.96 34.13 9.82
N ARG A 237 8.37 33.33 10.81
CA ARG A 237 9.34 33.75 11.82
C ARG A 237 10.63 34.31 11.17
N ARG A 238 11.21 35.34 11.80
CA ARG A 238 12.26 36.22 11.25
C ARG A 238 13.56 35.53 10.86
N ASP A 239 13.83 34.36 11.42
CA ASP A 239 14.98 33.52 11.08
C ASP A 239 14.68 32.53 9.94
N ALA A 240 13.42 32.32 9.57
CA ALA A 240 13.00 31.48 8.45
C ALA A 240 12.48 32.28 7.23
N ILE A 241 12.45 33.61 7.30
CA ILE A 241 11.83 34.48 6.27
C ILE A 241 12.44 34.32 4.87
N ASP A 242 13.71 33.94 4.75
CA ASP A 242 14.36 33.71 3.45
C ASP A 242 13.98 32.37 2.79
N GLN A 243 13.22 31.51 3.50
CA GLN A 243 12.68 30.25 2.98
C GLN A 243 11.32 30.42 2.30
N VAL A 244 10.74 31.63 2.25
CA VAL A 244 9.41 31.88 1.65
C VAL A 244 9.44 32.21 0.15
N GLU A 245 10.63 32.44 -0.43
CA GLU A 245 10.78 32.99 -1.78
C GLU A 245 10.11 32.15 -2.87
N TYR A 246 10.10 30.82 -2.71
CA TYR A 246 9.42 29.91 -3.63
C TYR A 246 7.89 30.07 -3.57
N ALA A 247 7.29 30.06 -2.38
CA ALA A 247 5.86 30.24 -2.17
C ALA A 247 5.36 31.58 -2.74
N LYS A 248 6.14 32.65 -2.55
CA LYS A 248 5.90 34.00 -3.08
C LYS A 248 5.82 34.03 -4.62
N VAL A 249 6.50 33.12 -5.31
CA VAL A 249 6.54 33.03 -6.79
C VAL A 249 5.43 32.13 -7.34
N VAL A 250 5.06 31.04 -6.65
CA VAL A 250 4.06 30.09 -7.16
C VAL A 250 2.62 30.44 -6.77
N GLY A 251 2.38 30.96 -5.56
CA GLY A 251 1.05 31.27 -5.05
C GLY A 251 0.23 32.22 -5.95
N PRO A 252 0.76 33.39 -6.36
CA PRO A 252 0.04 34.30 -7.25
C PRO A 252 -0.22 33.72 -8.64
N LYS A 253 0.65 32.81 -9.13
CA LYS A 253 0.49 32.16 -10.43
C LYS A 253 -0.68 31.16 -10.41
N VAL A 254 -0.72 30.28 -9.41
CA VAL A 254 -1.76 29.25 -9.34
C VAL A 254 -3.11 29.83 -8.92
N LEU A 255 -3.14 30.88 -8.09
CA LEU A 255 -4.37 31.65 -7.84
C LEU A 255 -4.95 32.19 -9.16
N LYS A 256 -4.14 32.84 -10.00
CA LYS A 256 -4.58 33.35 -11.30
C LYS A 256 -4.99 32.24 -12.27
N TYR A 257 -4.29 31.11 -12.27
CA TYR A 257 -4.69 29.93 -13.05
C TYR A 257 -6.10 29.47 -12.67
N TYR A 258 -6.43 29.40 -11.39
CA TYR A 258 -7.78 29.07 -10.92
C TYR A 258 -8.83 30.13 -11.29
N GLU A 259 -8.50 31.42 -11.34
CA GLU A 259 -9.41 32.45 -11.87
C GLU A 259 -9.77 32.18 -13.35
N GLU A 260 -8.77 31.82 -14.18
CA GLU A 260 -8.92 31.50 -15.61
C GLU A 260 -9.47 30.09 -15.89
N TYR A 261 -9.36 29.18 -14.92
CA TYR A 261 -9.86 27.82 -15.02
C TYR A 261 -11.32 27.71 -14.52
N PHE A 262 -11.71 28.37 -13.44
CA PHE A 262 -13.10 28.36 -12.96
C PHE A 262 -13.98 29.48 -13.55
N ASP A 263 -13.40 30.42 -14.31
CA ASP A 263 -14.06 31.63 -14.84
C ASP A 263 -14.79 32.42 -13.73
N ILE A 264 -14.10 32.53 -12.58
CA ILE A 264 -14.53 33.22 -11.37
C ILE A 264 -13.29 33.85 -10.74
N LYS A 265 -13.23 35.19 -10.70
CA LYS A 265 -12.17 35.92 -9.99
C LYS A 265 -12.17 35.64 -8.49
N PHE A 266 -11.00 35.67 -7.87
CA PHE A 266 -10.86 35.58 -6.42
C PHE A 266 -11.47 36.84 -5.75
N PRO A 267 -12.35 36.71 -4.75
CA PRO A 267 -13.21 37.82 -4.32
C PRO A 267 -12.61 38.77 -3.25
N LEU A 268 -11.44 38.47 -2.69
CA LEU A 268 -10.84 39.29 -1.61
C LEU A 268 -9.65 40.12 -2.12
N PRO A 269 -9.40 41.33 -1.59
CA PRO A 269 -8.32 42.21 -2.05
C PRO A 269 -6.90 41.73 -1.67
N LYS A 270 -6.79 40.66 -0.88
CA LYS A 270 -5.53 40.12 -0.38
C LYS A 270 -5.58 38.60 -0.14
N MET A 271 -4.41 37.97 -0.17
CA MET A 271 -4.15 36.62 0.28
C MET A 271 -2.88 36.61 1.14
N ASP A 272 -3.02 36.26 2.41
CA ASP A 272 -1.89 35.99 3.32
C ASP A 272 -1.72 34.47 3.46
N MET A 273 -0.48 34.00 3.47
CA MET A 273 -0.11 32.60 3.73
C MET A 273 0.95 32.57 4.84
N ILE A 274 0.73 31.81 5.93
CA ILE A 274 1.60 31.88 7.12
C ILE A 274 2.16 30.52 7.54
N ALA A 275 3.48 30.46 7.76
CA ALA A 275 4.19 29.25 8.22
C ALA A 275 4.21 29.16 9.76
N ILE A 276 3.42 28.26 10.32
CA ILE A 276 3.27 28.04 11.76
C ILE A 276 4.22 26.92 12.26
N PRO A 277 5.00 27.14 13.34
CA PRO A 277 5.98 26.15 13.85
C PRO A 277 5.36 24.90 14.49
N ASP A 278 4.29 25.07 15.28
CA ASP A 278 3.47 23.98 15.82
C ASP A 278 2.09 24.02 15.15
N PHE A 279 1.88 23.17 14.15
CA PHE A 279 0.63 23.12 13.39
C PHE A 279 0.13 21.68 13.27
N SER A 280 -1.17 21.51 13.48
CA SER A 280 -1.76 20.19 13.69
C SER A 280 -2.01 19.42 12.39
N ALA A 281 -2.44 20.14 11.34
CA ALA A 281 -2.76 19.60 10.03
C ALA A 281 -1.57 19.78 9.06
N GLY A 282 -1.81 19.68 7.75
CA GLY A 282 -0.82 20.03 6.73
C GLY A 282 -0.80 21.54 6.51
N ALA A 283 -1.97 22.06 6.13
CA ALA A 283 -2.36 23.45 6.12
C ALA A 283 -3.87 23.55 6.47
N MET A 284 -4.50 24.69 6.24
CA MET A 284 -5.93 25.00 6.48
C MET A 284 -6.30 26.26 5.69
N GLU A 285 -7.39 26.23 4.95
CA GLU A 285 -7.69 27.13 3.82
C GLU A 285 -8.25 28.52 4.18
N ASN A 286 -8.17 28.93 5.46
CA ASN A 286 -8.97 30.03 6.03
C ASN A 286 -8.96 31.28 5.12
N TRP A 287 -10.14 31.86 4.84
CA TRP A 287 -10.34 32.66 3.64
C TRP A 287 -9.47 33.94 3.63
N GLY A 288 -8.43 33.94 2.78
CA GLY A 288 -7.46 35.02 2.69
C GLY A 288 -6.37 35.04 3.78
N LEU A 289 -6.33 34.06 4.70
CA LEU A 289 -5.27 33.84 5.69
C LEU A 289 -5.02 32.33 5.87
N ILE A 290 -4.38 31.73 4.88
CA ILE A 290 -4.13 30.29 4.86
C ILE A 290 -2.97 29.96 5.81
N THR A 291 -3.21 29.05 6.76
CA THR A 291 -2.22 28.64 7.77
C THR A 291 -1.57 27.32 7.37
N TYR A 292 -0.24 27.27 7.35
CA TYR A 292 0.54 26.09 6.95
C TYR A 292 1.43 25.61 8.09
N ARG A 293 1.73 24.30 8.13
CA ARG A 293 2.93 23.82 8.82
C ARG A 293 4.18 24.31 8.06
N GLU A 294 5.28 24.63 8.76
CA GLU A 294 6.55 25.04 8.11
C GLU A 294 6.98 24.12 6.94
N THR A 295 6.78 22.80 7.05
CA THR A 295 7.12 21.79 6.02
C THR A 295 6.21 21.76 4.79
N ALA A 296 5.17 22.61 4.74
CA ALA A 296 4.23 22.74 3.63
C ALA A 296 4.31 24.09 2.91
N LEU A 297 4.97 25.10 3.49
CA LEU A 297 5.13 26.45 2.91
C LEU A 297 6.58 26.89 2.68
N LEU A 298 7.50 26.44 3.55
CA LEU A 298 8.90 26.88 3.50
C LEU A 298 9.75 25.94 2.62
N TYR A 299 10.57 26.53 1.77
CA TYR A 299 11.52 25.83 0.91
C TYR A 299 12.91 26.48 1.03
N ALA A 300 13.90 25.72 1.49
CA ALA A 300 15.28 26.17 1.59
C ALA A 300 16.12 25.56 0.44
N PRO A 301 16.60 26.37 -0.53
CA PRO A 301 17.49 25.88 -1.58
C PRO A 301 18.71 25.15 -1.00
N ASN A 302 19.17 24.09 -1.68
CA ASN A 302 20.28 23.22 -1.29
C ASN A 302 20.13 22.43 0.04
N VAL A 303 18.99 22.57 0.74
CA VAL A 303 18.67 21.82 1.96
C VAL A 303 17.37 21.02 1.83
N SER A 304 16.34 21.62 1.23
CA SER A 304 15.07 20.97 0.90
C SER A 304 15.17 20.20 -0.42
N SER A 305 14.73 18.93 -0.43
CA SER A 305 14.75 18.07 -1.62
C SER A 305 13.76 18.53 -2.70
N SER A 306 13.91 18.01 -3.92
CA SER A 306 12.99 18.24 -5.04
C SER A 306 11.56 17.75 -4.68
N SER A 307 11.45 16.65 -3.94
CA SER A 307 10.17 16.18 -3.39
C SER A 307 9.59 17.08 -2.29
N ASN A 308 10.42 17.87 -1.59
CA ASN A 308 9.91 18.93 -0.70
C ASN A 308 9.40 20.13 -1.51
N GLN A 309 10.09 20.52 -2.59
CA GLN A 309 9.64 21.59 -3.49
C GLN A 309 8.28 21.27 -4.12
N HIS A 310 8.10 20.03 -4.59
CA HIS A 310 6.82 19.50 -5.06
C HIS A 310 5.75 19.51 -3.98
N ARG A 311 6.06 19.07 -2.75
CA ARG A 311 5.11 19.11 -1.64
C ARG A 311 4.65 20.54 -1.33
N VAL A 312 5.56 21.52 -1.36
CA VAL A 312 5.20 22.93 -1.17
C VAL A 312 4.30 23.42 -2.31
N ALA A 313 4.61 23.11 -3.58
CA ALA A 313 3.74 23.47 -4.71
C ALA A 313 2.34 22.84 -4.61
N SER A 314 2.26 21.54 -4.34
CA SER A 314 1.04 20.74 -4.26
C SER A 314 0.13 21.21 -3.12
N VAL A 315 0.65 21.41 -1.91
CA VAL A 315 -0.17 21.95 -0.81
C VAL A 315 -0.56 23.42 -1.06
N ILE A 316 0.32 24.26 -1.63
CA ILE A 316 -0.08 25.62 -2.02
C ILE A 316 -1.22 25.61 -3.05
N ALA A 317 -1.19 24.69 -4.03
CA ALA A 317 -2.25 24.53 -5.02
C ALA A 317 -3.55 23.98 -4.41
N HIS A 318 -3.47 23.10 -3.40
CA HIS A 318 -4.61 22.57 -2.63
C HIS A 318 -5.35 23.66 -1.85
N GLU A 319 -4.65 24.39 -0.97
CA GLU A 319 -5.28 25.45 -0.17
C GLU A 319 -5.82 26.62 -1.01
N LEU A 320 -5.19 26.89 -2.17
CA LEU A 320 -5.67 27.90 -3.10
C LEU A 320 -6.86 27.42 -3.94
N ALA A 321 -7.06 26.11 -4.11
CA ALA A 321 -8.27 25.55 -4.73
C ALA A 321 -9.48 25.64 -3.80
N HIS A 322 -9.30 25.44 -2.50
CA HIS A 322 -10.36 25.60 -1.49
C HIS A 322 -10.97 27.01 -1.45
N GLN A 323 -10.24 28.02 -1.94
CA GLN A 323 -10.78 29.37 -2.12
C GLN A 323 -12.01 29.41 -3.05
N TRP A 324 -12.19 28.38 -3.88
CA TRP A 324 -13.43 28.06 -4.59
C TRP A 324 -14.19 26.89 -3.93
N PHE A 325 -13.53 25.75 -3.67
CA PHE A 325 -14.14 24.52 -3.11
C PHE A 325 -14.02 24.42 -1.58
N GLY A 326 -14.91 25.10 -0.88
CA GLY A 326 -14.97 25.18 0.59
C GLY A 326 -15.30 26.59 1.04
N ASN A 327 -14.69 27.59 0.41
CA ASN A 327 -14.85 29.00 0.75
C ASN A 327 -15.95 29.68 -0.08
N TYR A 328 -15.82 29.68 -1.42
CA TYR A 328 -16.79 30.33 -2.32
C TYR A 328 -18.11 29.55 -2.43
N VAL A 329 -18.01 28.22 -2.42
CA VAL A 329 -19.11 27.27 -2.17
C VAL A 329 -18.65 26.33 -1.06
N THR A 330 -19.39 26.26 0.06
CA THR A 330 -19.10 25.30 1.13
C THR A 330 -20.00 24.07 0.98
N MET A 331 -19.57 22.87 1.38
CA MET A 331 -20.51 21.76 1.58
C MET A 331 -21.62 22.14 2.59
N LYS A 332 -22.85 21.64 2.41
CA LYS A 332 -24.00 21.95 3.30
C LYS A 332 -23.92 21.22 4.64
N TRP A 333 -23.24 20.08 4.68
CA TRP A 333 -22.79 19.43 5.91
C TRP A 333 -21.57 18.55 5.63
N TRP A 334 -20.80 18.24 6.68
CA TRP A 334 -19.64 17.35 6.68
C TRP A 334 -19.87 15.96 6.05
N THR A 335 -21.12 15.56 5.85
CA THR A 335 -21.49 14.38 5.04
C THR A 335 -20.88 14.42 3.64
N ASP A 336 -20.81 15.61 3.02
CA ASP A 336 -20.24 15.84 1.69
C ASP A 336 -18.88 16.58 1.78
N LEU A 337 -18.08 16.33 2.82
CA LEU A 337 -16.71 16.89 2.98
C LEU A 337 -15.83 16.70 1.73
N TRP A 338 -16.03 15.59 1.02
CA TRP A 338 -15.30 15.26 -0.20
C TRP A 338 -15.54 16.27 -1.35
N LEU A 339 -16.60 17.08 -1.32
CA LEU A 339 -16.82 18.19 -2.26
C LEU A 339 -15.80 19.33 -2.08
N ASN A 340 -15.27 19.53 -0.87
CA ASN A 340 -14.12 20.39 -0.65
C ASN A 340 -12.83 19.62 -1.01
N GLU A 341 -12.57 18.54 -0.26
CA GLU A 341 -11.25 17.92 -0.17
C GLU A 341 -10.88 17.08 -1.40
N GLY A 342 -11.84 16.37 -1.99
CA GLY A 342 -11.63 15.64 -3.24
C GLY A 342 -11.36 16.58 -4.41
N PHE A 343 -12.08 17.70 -4.47
CA PHE A 343 -11.86 18.73 -5.50
C PHE A 343 -10.52 19.42 -5.34
N ALA A 344 -10.18 19.89 -4.14
CA ALA A 344 -8.88 20.49 -3.86
C ALA A 344 -7.74 19.53 -4.18
N THR A 345 -7.84 18.26 -3.73
CA THR A 345 -6.84 17.21 -4.04
C THR A 345 -6.68 16.98 -5.54
N TYR A 346 -7.78 17.00 -6.31
CA TYR A 346 -7.70 16.79 -7.76
C TYR A 346 -7.14 18.00 -8.50
N VAL A 347 -7.70 19.20 -8.30
CA VAL A 347 -7.30 20.40 -9.06
C VAL A 347 -5.96 20.96 -8.60
N ALA A 348 -5.47 20.62 -7.40
CA ALA A 348 -4.08 20.85 -7.00
C ALA A 348 -3.11 20.24 -8.01
N SER A 349 -3.36 19.02 -8.48
CA SER A 349 -2.49 18.35 -9.45
C SER A 349 -2.47 19.06 -10.81
N LEU A 350 -3.60 19.64 -11.25
CA LEU A 350 -3.69 20.52 -12.42
C LEU A 350 -2.93 21.83 -12.20
N GLY A 351 -3.06 22.42 -11.01
CA GLY A 351 -2.34 23.64 -10.62
C GLY A 351 -0.82 23.46 -10.55
N VAL A 352 -0.34 22.29 -10.08
CA VAL A 352 1.09 21.94 -10.11
C VAL A 352 1.57 21.67 -11.53
N GLU A 353 0.79 20.97 -12.37
CA GLU A 353 1.13 20.76 -13.78
C GLU A 353 1.26 22.08 -14.55
N PHE A 354 0.38 23.05 -14.27
CA PHE A 354 0.50 24.41 -14.81
C PHE A 354 1.76 25.16 -14.31
N LEU A 355 2.13 24.99 -13.04
CA LEU A 355 3.33 25.62 -12.47
C LEU A 355 4.63 25.00 -12.98
N HIS A 356 4.64 23.67 -13.17
CA HIS A 356 5.81 22.83 -13.45
C HIS A 356 5.47 21.66 -14.42
N PRO A 357 5.26 21.93 -15.73
CA PRO A 357 4.99 20.89 -16.73
C PRO A 357 6.14 19.87 -16.89
N GLU A 358 7.34 20.18 -16.40
CA GLU A 358 8.48 19.27 -16.38
C GLU A 358 8.40 18.18 -15.29
N TRP A 359 7.38 18.22 -14.42
CA TRP A 359 7.20 17.24 -13.34
C TRP A 359 6.22 16.11 -13.67
N ASN A 360 5.26 16.30 -14.59
CA ASN A 360 4.18 15.34 -14.88
C ASN A 360 3.38 14.95 -13.62
N SER A 361 3.13 15.95 -12.77
CA SER A 361 2.47 15.82 -11.47
C SER A 361 1.00 15.40 -11.58
N LEU A 362 0.28 15.86 -12.61
CA LEU A 362 -1.11 15.44 -12.86
C LEU A 362 -1.21 13.91 -12.96
N THR A 363 -0.36 13.31 -13.77
CA THR A 363 -0.34 11.84 -13.94
C THR A 363 0.17 11.14 -12.67
N GLU A 364 1.22 11.66 -12.04
CA GLU A 364 1.81 11.00 -10.87
C GLU A 364 0.88 11.02 -9.65
N GLU A 365 0.34 12.18 -9.27
CA GLU A 365 -0.56 12.32 -8.11
C GLU A 365 -1.88 11.59 -8.35
N SER A 366 -2.37 11.52 -9.60
CA SER A 366 -3.53 10.69 -9.95
C SER A 366 -3.30 9.20 -9.67
N VAL A 367 -2.15 8.66 -10.09
CA VAL A 367 -1.81 7.25 -9.91
C VAL A 367 -1.46 6.93 -8.45
N ASP A 368 -0.78 7.84 -7.73
CA ASP A 368 -0.51 7.67 -6.30
C ASP A 368 -1.81 7.64 -5.47
N ASN A 369 -2.75 8.56 -5.74
CA ASN A 369 -4.08 8.54 -5.11
C ASN A 369 -4.83 7.23 -5.39
N THR A 370 -4.76 6.72 -6.63
CA THR A 370 -5.44 5.46 -7.04
C THR A 370 -4.83 4.23 -6.35
N LEU A 371 -3.51 4.11 -6.34
CA LEU A 371 -2.80 3.01 -5.65
C LEU A 371 -2.98 3.06 -4.13
N ASN A 372 -2.98 4.26 -3.55
CA ASN A 372 -3.24 4.48 -2.13
C ASN A 372 -4.66 4.03 -1.74
N ILE A 373 -5.67 4.45 -2.50
CA ILE A 373 -7.07 4.18 -2.14
C ILE A 373 -7.46 2.72 -2.36
N PHE A 374 -6.88 2.04 -3.37
CA PHE A 374 -7.10 0.62 -3.58
C PHE A 374 -6.77 -0.23 -2.33
N ARG A 375 -5.74 0.13 -1.56
CA ARG A 375 -5.38 -0.58 -0.31
C ARG A 375 -6.34 -0.28 0.86
N PHE A 376 -6.87 0.94 0.96
CA PHE A 376 -7.72 1.34 2.09
C PHE A 376 -9.20 1.02 1.89
N ASP A 377 -9.73 1.17 0.68
CA ASP A 377 -11.16 0.99 0.41
C ASP A 377 -11.57 -0.48 0.16
N ALA A 378 -10.59 -1.36 -0.07
CA ALA A 378 -10.75 -2.82 -0.05
C ALA A 378 -10.84 -3.42 1.38
N LEU A 379 -10.85 -2.58 2.42
CA LEU A 379 -11.12 -2.98 3.80
C LEU A 379 -12.62 -3.03 4.09
N LYS A 380 -13.05 -3.98 4.92
CA LYS A 380 -14.42 -4.05 5.46
C LYS A 380 -14.69 -2.89 6.42
N SER A 381 -13.66 -2.36 7.06
CA SER A 381 -13.71 -1.12 7.86
C SER A 381 -13.60 0.18 7.06
N SER A 382 -13.66 0.15 5.72
CA SER A 382 -13.83 1.37 4.91
C SER A 382 -15.24 1.99 5.06
N HIS A 383 -15.49 3.15 4.44
CA HIS A 383 -16.81 3.78 4.34
C HIS A 383 -17.09 4.38 2.95
N ALA A 384 -18.35 4.74 2.71
CA ALA A 384 -18.76 5.54 1.55
C ALA A 384 -18.16 6.96 1.61
N VAL A 385 -17.95 7.61 0.45
CA VAL A 385 -17.35 8.96 0.42
C VAL A 385 -18.31 10.04 0.92
N SER A 386 -19.61 9.82 0.70
CA SER A 386 -20.71 10.56 1.32
C SER A 386 -21.29 9.71 2.45
N ILE A 387 -21.14 10.15 3.70
CA ILE A 387 -21.56 9.39 4.90
C ILE A 387 -22.39 10.26 5.88
N PRO A 388 -23.55 9.81 6.37
CA PRO A 388 -24.34 10.56 7.36
C PRO A 388 -23.57 10.80 8.68
N ILE A 389 -23.28 12.07 9.00
CA ILE A 389 -22.58 12.45 10.23
C ILE A 389 -23.55 12.97 11.30
N GLY A 390 -23.63 12.27 12.43
CA GLY A 390 -24.40 12.67 13.60
C GLY A 390 -23.57 13.48 14.60
N HIS A 391 -22.54 12.86 15.16
CA HIS A 391 -21.77 13.35 16.31
C HIS A 391 -20.46 14.07 15.91
N PRO A 392 -20.02 15.15 16.58
CA PRO A 392 -18.82 15.90 16.20
C PRO A 392 -17.53 15.08 16.12
N SER A 393 -17.32 14.07 16.98
CA SER A 393 -16.12 13.20 16.89
C SER A 393 -16.09 12.28 15.66
N GLN A 394 -17.21 12.13 14.94
CA GLN A 394 -17.23 11.42 13.65
C GLN A 394 -16.68 12.30 12.53
N ILE A 395 -16.81 13.64 12.63
CA ILE A 395 -16.31 14.57 11.61
C ILE A 395 -14.79 14.39 11.46
N THR A 396 -14.03 14.47 12.55
CA THR A 396 -12.56 14.29 12.52
C THR A 396 -12.10 12.89 12.09
N GLN A 397 -13.01 11.91 12.00
CA GLN A 397 -12.69 10.56 11.53
C GLN A 397 -12.85 10.37 10.01
N ILE A 398 -13.54 11.28 9.31
CA ILE A 398 -13.68 11.28 7.84
C ILE A 398 -12.66 12.18 7.13
N PHE A 399 -11.81 12.91 7.87
CA PHE A 399 -10.59 13.52 7.33
C PHE A 399 -9.52 12.44 7.09
N ASP A 400 -9.78 11.56 6.13
CA ASP A 400 -9.01 10.34 5.85
C ASP A 400 -8.86 10.09 4.33
N ALA A 401 -8.17 9.01 3.93
CA ALA A 401 -7.89 8.72 2.52
C ALA A 401 -9.14 8.59 1.63
N ILE A 402 -10.33 8.34 2.20
CA ILE A 402 -11.59 8.27 1.45
C ILE A 402 -11.97 9.68 0.95
N SER A 403 -12.13 10.67 1.82
CA SER A 403 -12.60 12.00 1.40
C SER A 403 -11.61 12.74 0.47
N TYR A 404 -10.30 12.53 0.65
CA TYR A 404 -9.26 13.12 -0.22
C TYR A 404 -9.01 12.25 -1.46
N SER A 405 -8.41 11.06 -1.31
CA SER A 405 -7.96 10.25 -2.45
C SER A 405 -9.12 9.59 -3.22
N LYS A 406 -10.15 9.05 -2.55
CA LYS A 406 -11.33 8.51 -3.28
C LYS A 406 -12.08 9.63 -3.99
N GLY A 407 -12.29 10.75 -3.31
CA GLY A 407 -12.89 11.96 -3.90
C GLY A 407 -12.15 12.43 -5.16
N SER A 408 -10.83 12.57 -5.08
CA SER A 408 -9.98 12.93 -6.23
C SER A 408 -10.08 11.93 -7.39
N CYS A 409 -10.03 10.62 -7.11
CA CYS A 409 -10.18 9.58 -8.13
C CYS A 409 -11.57 9.61 -8.80
N ILE A 410 -12.61 9.85 -8.02
CA ILE A 410 -13.99 10.04 -8.49
C ILE A 410 -14.11 11.24 -9.43
N ILE A 411 -13.49 12.37 -9.08
CA ILE A 411 -13.53 13.61 -9.88
C ILE A 411 -12.70 13.47 -11.16
N ARG A 412 -11.53 12.83 -11.09
CA ARG A 412 -10.74 12.46 -12.26
C ARG A 412 -11.52 11.54 -13.22
N MET A 413 -12.23 10.54 -12.70
CA MET A 413 -13.04 9.63 -13.52
C MET A 413 -14.13 10.39 -14.27
N MET A 414 -14.84 11.30 -13.59
CA MET A 414 -15.84 12.19 -14.22
C MET A 414 -15.23 13.07 -15.32
N HIS A 415 -14.09 13.71 -15.04
CA HIS A 415 -13.36 14.48 -16.06
C HIS A 415 -13.01 13.59 -17.27
N LEU A 416 -12.41 12.42 -17.06
CA LEU A 416 -11.96 11.55 -18.16
C LEU A 416 -13.07 10.93 -19.01
N PHE A 417 -14.30 10.75 -18.48
CA PHE A 417 -15.42 10.30 -19.31
C PHE A 417 -16.21 11.43 -19.98
N MET A 418 -16.25 12.65 -19.41
CA MET A 418 -16.97 13.80 -19.99
C MET A 418 -16.11 14.70 -20.89
N GLY A 419 -14.78 14.66 -20.73
CA GLY A 419 -13.83 15.56 -21.39
C GLY A 419 -13.67 16.92 -20.70
N GLU A 420 -12.51 17.54 -20.93
CA GLU A 420 -12.05 18.81 -20.33
C GLU A 420 -13.09 19.94 -20.44
N GLU A 421 -13.55 20.29 -21.65
CA GLU A 421 -14.48 21.41 -21.84
C GLU A 421 -15.80 21.21 -21.06
N THR A 422 -16.41 20.03 -21.18
CA THR A 422 -17.64 19.66 -20.47
C THR A 422 -17.47 19.75 -18.95
N PHE A 423 -16.40 19.16 -18.43
CA PHE A 423 -16.13 19.12 -16.99
C PHE A 423 -15.86 20.53 -16.46
N LYS A 424 -14.97 21.28 -17.11
CA LYS A 424 -14.62 22.67 -16.76
C LYS A 424 -15.85 23.58 -16.71
N ASN A 425 -16.67 23.55 -17.76
CA ASN A 425 -17.87 24.38 -17.86
C ASN A 425 -18.91 23.99 -16.79
N GLY A 426 -19.17 22.71 -16.59
CA GLY A 426 -20.15 22.23 -15.60
C GLY A 426 -19.74 22.59 -14.17
N VAL A 427 -18.46 22.45 -13.83
CA VAL A 427 -17.88 22.90 -12.55
C VAL A 427 -17.97 24.43 -12.39
N SER A 428 -17.65 25.19 -13.44
CA SER A 428 -17.81 26.65 -13.43
C SER A 428 -19.26 27.08 -13.18
N ASN A 429 -20.23 26.41 -13.83
CA ASN A 429 -21.66 26.67 -13.64
C ASN A 429 -22.12 26.34 -12.21
N TYR A 430 -21.69 25.21 -11.65
CA TYR A 430 -21.94 24.82 -10.25
C TYR A 430 -21.41 25.87 -9.25
N LEU A 431 -20.18 26.34 -9.44
CA LEU A 431 -19.59 27.38 -8.57
C LEU A 431 -20.34 28.73 -8.72
N LYS A 432 -20.75 29.09 -9.94
CA LYS A 432 -21.49 30.33 -10.22
C LYS A 432 -22.89 30.33 -9.58
N SER A 433 -23.61 29.22 -9.58
CA SER A 433 -24.97 29.12 -9.00
C SER A 433 -24.98 29.10 -7.47
N HIS A 434 -23.93 28.57 -6.83
CA HIS A 434 -23.81 28.45 -5.37
C HIS A 434 -22.91 29.50 -4.70
N LYS A 435 -22.58 30.60 -5.41
CA LYS A 435 -21.78 31.73 -4.91
C LYS A 435 -22.21 32.17 -3.49
N TYR A 436 -21.28 32.08 -2.54
CA TYR A 436 -21.45 32.45 -1.13
C TYR A 436 -22.60 31.70 -0.44
N ARG A 437 -22.81 30.44 -0.82
CA ARG A 437 -23.85 29.53 -0.31
C ARG A 437 -23.29 28.12 -0.12
N ASN A 438 -24.16 27.25 0.39
CA ASN A 438 -23.88 25.83 0.54
C ASN A 438 -24.41 24.99 -0.63
N ALA A 439 -23.84 23.81 -0.83
CA ALA A 439 -24.28 22.79 -1.79
C ALA A 439 -24.15 21.36 -1.23
N GLU A 440 -24.90 20.42 -1.80
CA GLU A 440 -24.79 18.96 -1.63
C GLU A 440 -24.39 18.30 -2.95
N GLN A 441 -24.01 17.01 -2.95
CA GLN A 441 -23.52 16.34 -4.16
C GLN A 441 -24.49 16.39 -5.35
N ASP A 442 -25.81 16.41 -5.08
CA ASP A 442 -26.84 16.47 -6.13
C ASP A 442 -26.84 17.80 -6.89
N ASP A 443 -26.41 18.89 -6.27
CA ASP A 443 -26.29 20.21 -6.92
C ASP A 443 -25.16 20.20 -7.96
N LEU A 444 -24.07 19.48 -7.66
CA LEU A 444 -22.97 19.23 -8.60
C LEU A 444 -23.42 18.26 -9.71
N TRP A 445 -24.13 17.18 -9.35
CA TRP A 445 -24.65 16.22 -10.33
C TRP A 445 -25.59 16.86 -11.35
N HIS A 446 -26.44 17.80 -10.91
CA HIS A 446 -27.31 18.54 -11.81
C HIS A 446 -26.50 19.40 -12.79
N ALA A 447 -25.58 20.23 -12.30
CA ALA A 447 -24.76 21.12 -13.13
C ALA A 447 -23.88 20.37 -14.15
N LEU A 448 -23.29 19.23 -13.75
CA LEU A 448 -22.53 18.38 -14.67
C LEU A 448 -23.43 17.64 -15.67
N THR A 449 -24.64 17.22 -15.28
CA THR A 449 -25.58 16.53 -16.19
C THR A 449 -26.07 17.47 -17.30
N GLU A 450 -26.49 18.69 -16.96
CA GLU A 450 -26.96 19.67 -17.95
C GLU A 450 -25.88 19.97 -18.99
N GLU A 451 -24.64 20.20 -18.56
CA GLU A 451 -23.51 20.49 -19.45
C GLU A 451 -23.11 19.27 -20.30
N ALA A 452 -23.12 18.06 -19.74
CA ALA A 452 -22.84 16.83 -20.47
C ALA A 452 -23.93 16.49 -21.51
N HIS A 453 -25.20 16.84 -21.24
CA HIS A 453 -26.31 16.71 -22.19
C HIS A 453 -26.32 17.83 -23.23
N ARG A 454 -25.76 19.01 -22.92
CA ARG A 454 -25.58 20.15 -23.84
C ARG A 454 -24.45 19.90 -24.84
N THR A 455 -23.32 19.37 -24.39
CA THR A 455 -22.14 19.04 -25.22
C THR A 455 -22.30 17.71 -25.96
N GLY A 456 -23.15 16.80 -25.46
CA GLY A 456 -23.30 15.45 -25.98
C GLY A 456 -22.29 14.44 -25.42
N ALA A 457 -21.52 14.83 -24.38
CA ALA A 457 -20.58 13.96 -23.69
C ALA A 457 -21.24 12.80 -22.93
N LEU A 458 -22.52 12.93 -22.55
CA LEU A 458 -23.34 11.81 -22.04
C LEU A 458 -24.64 11.66 -22.84
N PRO A 459 -25.13 10.42 -23.05
CA PRO A 459 -26.47 10.18 -23.61
C PRO A 459 -27.56 10.80 -22.73
N LYS A 460 -28.59 11.38 -23.34
CA LYS A 460 -29.71 12.03 -22.62
C LYS A 460 -30.52 11.08 -21.71
N THR A 461 -30.31 9.78 -21.81
CA THR A 461 -30.91 8.73 -20.96
C THR A 461 -30.12 8.45 -19.67
N ILE A 462 -28.89 8.95 -19.55
CA ILE A 462 -27.98 8.72 -18.42
C ILE A 462 -27.61 10.08 -17.81
N SER A 463 -27.80 10.23 -16.50
CA SER A 463 -27.38 11.40 -15.73
C SER A 463 -26.12 11.12 -14.92
N VAL A 464 -25.38 12.17 -14.57
CA VAL A 464 -24.21 12.06 -13.67
C VAL A 464 -24.65 11.51 -12.32
N LYS A 465 -25.85 11.85 -11.82
CA LYS A 465 -26.39 11.30 -10.57
C LYS A 465 -26.54 9.76 -10.62
N GLN A 466 -27.14 9.22 -11.68
CA GLN A 466 -27.31 7.76 -11.82
C GLN A 466 -25.96 7.01 -11.81
N ILE A 467 -24.94 7.58 -12.44
CA ILE A 467 -23.58 7.01 -12.41
C ILE A 467 -23.01 7.15 -10.98
N MET A 468 -22.96 8.37 -10.46
CA MET A 468 -22.12 8.74 -9.34
C MET A 468 -22.69 8.40 -7.97
N ASP A 469 -24.02 8.29 -7.81
CA ASP A 469 -24.63 7.72 -6.59
C ASP A 469 -24.09 6.30 -6.31
N SER A 470 -23.77 5.53 -7.36
CA SER A 470 -23.15 4.20 -7.20
C SER A 470 -21.70 4.26 -6.69
N TRP A 471 -21.00 5.38 -6.85
CA TRP A 471 -19.62 5.57 -6.43
C TRP A 471 -19.47 6.32 -5.10
N THR A 472 -20.39 7.23 -4.78
CA THR A 472 -20.31 8.08 -3.58
C THR A 472 -21.04 7.50 -2.37
N LEU A 473 -22.17 6.83 -2.58
CA LEU A 473 -23.01 6.26 -1.51
C LEU A 473 -22.63 4.82 -1.14
N LYS A 474 -21.78 4.17 -1.94
CA LYS A 474 -21.31 2.78 -1.72
C LYS A 474 -19.85 2.76 -1.21
N VAL A 475 -19.57 1.86 -0.28
CA VAL A 475 -18.23 1.59 0.26
C VAL A 475 -17.49 0.58 -0.63
N GLY A 476 -16.18 0.74 -0.81
CA GLY A 476 -15.40 -0.07 -1.74
C GLY A 476 -15.52 0.37 -3.19
N TYR A 477 -14.92 -0.45 -4.05
CA TYR A 477 -14.86 -0.33 -5.49
C TYR A 477 -14.94 -1.73 -6.13
N PRO A 478 -15.30 -1.85 -7.41
CA PRO A 478 -15.39 -3.16 -8.05
C PRO A 478 -14.04 -3.68 -8.54
N VAL A 479 -13.88 -5.01 -8.52
CA VAL A 479 -13.04 -5.72 -9.49
C VAL A 479 -13.91 -6.11 -10.68
N ILE A 480 -13.40 -5.87 -11.88
CA ILE A 480 -14.02 -6.26 -13.15
C ILE A 480 -13.33 -7.54 -13.63
N THR A 481 -14.07 -8.65 -13.69
CA THR A 481 -13.62 -9.90 -14.27
C THR A 481 -13.97 -9.91 -15.77
N VAL A 482 -12.96 -10.11 -16.60
CA VAL A 482 -13.05 -10.15 -18.07
C VAL A 482 -12.69 -11.55 -18.55
N THR A 483 -13.71 -12.31 -18.96
CA THR A 483 -13.56 -13.68 -19.45
C THR A 483 -13.69 -13.70 -20.97
N ARG A 484 -12.64 -14.08 -21.70
CA ARG A 484 -12.68 -14.17 -23.17
C ARG A 484 -13.30 -15.48 -23.67
N ASP A 485 -14.30 -15.36 -24.53
CA ASP A 485 -14.64 -16.41 -25.48
C ASP A 485 -13.78 -16.24 -26.74
N TYR A 486 -12.70 -17.03 -26.77
CA TYR A 486 -11.74 -17.12 -27.86
C TYR A 486 -12.30 -17.74 -29.16
N THR A 487 -13.51 -18.31 -29.13
CA THR A 487 -14.14 -18.96 -30.29
C THR A 487 -15.16 -18.07 -30.98
N ASN A 488 -15.89 -17.25 -30.20
CA ASN A 488 -16.87 -16.29 -30.70
C ASN A 488 -16.35 -14.85 -30.79
N ASN A 489 -15.05 -14.61 -30.51
CA ASN A 489 -14.42 -13.30 -30.46
C ASN A 489 -15.24 -12.29 -29.62
N SER A 490 -15.52 -12.67 -28.37
CA SER A 490 -16.28 -11.86 -27.41
C SER A 490 -15.70 -11.95 -25.99
N VAL A 491 -16.12 -11.03 -25.12
CA VAL A 491 -15.89 -11.11 -23.67
C VAL A 491 -17.21 -11.11 -22.92
N GLU A 492 -17.26 -11.92 -21.87
CA GLU A 492 -18.17 -11.71 -20.75
C GLU A 492 -17.48 -10.82 -19.72
N ILE A 493 -18.19 -9.81 -19.23
CA ILE A 493 -17.72 -8.86 -18.22
C ILE A 493 -18.67 -8.93 -17.02
N VAL A 494 -18.12 -9.21 -15.84
CA VAL A 494 -18.82 -9.27 -14.56
C VAL A 494 -18.06 -8.40 -13.56
N GLN A 495 -18.77 -7.76 -12.63
CA GLN A 495 -18.15 -7.04 -11.51
C GLN A 495 -18.48 -7.69 -10.17
N GLU A 496 -17.67 -7.41 -9.16
CA GLU A 496 -18.00 -7.63 -7.76
C GLU A 496 -17.18 -6.69 -6.85
N ARG A 497 -17.63 -6.44 -5.62
CA ARG A 497 -16.87 -5.62 -4.66
C ARG A 497 -15.52 -6.28 -4.35
N TYR A 498 -14.42 -5.58 -4.62
CA TYR A 498 -13.10 -6.07 -4.24
C TYR A 498 -12.86 -5.91 -2.72
N LEU A 499 -12.26 -6.93 -2.09
CA LEU A 499 -12.02 -7.01 -0.65
C LEU A 499 -10.74 -7.80 -0.36
N LEU A 500 -9.98 -7.37 0.64
CA LEU A 500 -8.77 -8.09 1.08
C LEU A 500 -9.06 -9.31 1.97
N ASP A 501 -10.18 -9.33 2.71
CA ASP A 501 -10.61 -10.49 3.52
C ASP A 501 -11.60 -11.36 2.73
N VAL A 502 -11.06 -12.40 2.08
CA VAL A 502 -11.80 -13.38 1.28
C VAL A 502 -12.45 -14.51 2.11
N ILE A 503 -12.14 -14.63 3.41
CA ILE A 503 -12.52 -15.83 4.20
C ILE A 503 -13.92 -15.70 4.81
N ARG A 504 -14.33 -14.49 5.20
CA ARG A 504 -15.69 -14.23 5.73
C ARG A 504 -16.53 -13.57 4.65
N SER A 505 -17.59 -14.25 4.21
CA SER A 505 -18.66 -13.83 3.28
C SER A 505 -18.51 -12.45 2.61
N ARG A 506 -18.50 -12.43 1.27
CA ARG A 506 -18.75 -11.22 0.47
C ARG A 506 -20.06 -10.57 0.94
N ASP A 507 -20.07 -9.25 1.03
CA ASP A 507 -21.19 -8.48 1.59
C ASP A 507 -22.35 -8.41 0.59
N GLU A 508 -23.37 -9.25 0.79
CA GLU A 508 -24.51 -9.44 -0.12
C GLU A 508 -25.36 -8.18 -0.36
N THR A 509 -25.08 -7.08 0.36
CA THR A 509 -25.84 -5.82 0.32
C THR A 509 -25.37 -4.85 -0.77
N LEU A 510 -24.19 -5.04 -1.36
CA LEU A 510 -23.55 -4.09 -2.30
C LEU A 510 -23.36 -4.73 -3.68
N LYS A 511 -24.40 -4.64 -4.51
CA LYS A 511 -24.66 -5.53 -5.67
C LYS A 511 -24.40 -4.97 -7.08
N CYS A 512 -23.84 -3.76 -7.26
CA CYS A 512 -23.45 -3.21 -8.58
C CYS A 512 -22.85 -1.79 -8.46
N TRP A 513 -21.88 -1.45 -9.32
CA TRP A 513 -21.47 -0.07 -9.69
C TRP A 513 -21.82 0.22 -11.16
N TYR A 514 -22.04 1.49 -11.49
CA TYR A 514 -22.25 1.93 -12.87
C TYR A 514 -20.87 2.34 -13.47
N VAL A 515 -20.25 1.46 -14.26
CA VAL A 515 -18.81 1.54 -14.58
C VAL A 515 -18.56 2.00 -16.02
N PRO A 516 -17.78 3.08 -16.25
CA PRO A 516 -17.32 3.46 -17.59
C PRO A 516 -16.21 2.50 -18.05
N LEU A 517 -16.47 1.71 -19.10
CA LEU A 517 -15.50 0.74 -19.62
C LEU A 517 -14.67 1.34 -20.75
N SER A 518 -13.40 1.66 -20.45
CA SER A 518 -12.36 1.94 -21.45
C SER A 518 -11.52 0.69 -21.69
N PHE A 519 -11.18 0.38 -22.95
CA PHE A 519 -10.37 -0.78 -23.31
C PHE A 519 -9.66 -0.64 -24.67
N THR A 520 -8.55 -1.35 -24.85
CA THR A 520 -7.83 -1.47 -26.13
C THR A 520 -7.17 -2.85 -26.28
N SER A 521 -6.38 -3.06 -27.33
CA SER A 521 -5.82 -4.36 -27.73
C SER A 521 -4.41 -4.28 -28.31
N GLN A 522 -3.75 -5.45 -28.44
CA GLN A 522 -2.44 -5.58 -29.11
C GLN A 522 -2.43 -5.10 -30.57
N LYS A 523 -3.58 -5.12 -31.27
CA LYS A 523 -3.72 -4.58 -32.63
C LYS A 523 -3.93 -3.06 -32.65
N GLU A 524 -4.74 -2.53 -31.73
CA GLU A 524 -5.15 -1.12 -31.73
C GLU A 524 -4.16 -0.19 -31.01
N ARG A 525 -3.72 -0.57 -29.80
CA ARG A 525 -2.77 0.17 -28.94
C ARG A 525 -3.15 1.63 -28.67
N ASN A 526 -4.43 1.98 -28.73
CA ASN A 526 -4.90 3.34 -28.51
C ASN A 526 -5.12 3.61 -27.02
N PHE A 527 -4.00 3.89 -26.32
CA PHE A 527 -4.01 4.26 -24.91
C PHE A 527 -4.42 5.72 -24.65
N SER A 528 -4.72 6.51 -25.68
CA SER A 528 -5.17 7.90 -25.54
C SER A 528 -6.69 8.05 -25.37
N LEU A 529 -7.48 7.01 -25.69
CA LEU A 529 -8.94 7.07 -25.60
C LEU A 529 -9.44 6.55 -24.24
N THR A 530 -9.51 7.46 -23.25
CA THR A 530 -9.99 7.18 -21.89
C THR A 530 -11.51 7.19 -21.74
N ASN A 531 -12.25 7.73 -22.72
CA ASN A 531 -13.71 7.78 -22.71
C ASN A 531 -14.32 6.37 -22.62
N ALA A 532 -15.50 6.26 -22.01
CA ALA A 532 -16.27 5.02 -21.96
C ALA A 532 -16.64 4.57 -23.38
N ARG A 533 -16.13 3.39 -23.80
CA ARG A 533 -16.54 2.71 -25.05
C ARG A 533 -17.86 1.97 -24.87
N ASP A 534 -18.09 1.51 -23.66
CA ASP A 534 -19.32 0.88 -23.21
C ASP A 534 -19.51 1.15 -21.71
N TRP A 535 -20.69 0.84 -21.18
CA TRP A 535 -21.01 0.96 -19.75
C TRP A 535 -21.39 -0.40 -19.17
N LEU A 536 -20.93 -0.68 -17.95
CA LEU A 536 -21.47 -1.75 -17.11
C LEU A 536 -22.59 -1.15 -16.27
N GLU A 537 -23.82 -1.57 -16.51
CA GLU A 537 -25.03 -0.97 -15.96
C GLU A 537 -25.66 -1.82 -14.87
N CYS A 538 -26.26 -1.17 -13.87
CA CYS A 538 -27.11 -1.83 -12.87
C CYS A 538 -28.54 -1.97 -13.40
N ASP A 539 -29.25 -3.05 -13.05
CA ASP A 539 -30.68 -3.17 -13.34
C ASP A 539 -31.57 -2.31 -12.40
N CYS A 540 -32.89 -2.25 -12.62
CA CYS A 540 -33.80 -1.49 -11.75
C CYS A 540 -33.86 -2.04 -10.29
N GLU A 541 -33.22 -3.18 -9.98
CA GLU A 541 -33.09 -3.77 -8.63
C GLU A 541 -31.67 -3.59 -8.02
N ASN A 542 -30.76 -2.87 -8.68
CA ASN A 542 -29.34 -2.75 -8.33
C ASN A 542 -28.55 -4.09 -8.36
N GLN A 543 -28.98 -5.09 -9.12
CA GLN A 543 -28.26 -6.38 -9.24
C GLN A 543 -27.21 -6.35 -10.36
N ASP A 544 -26.15 -7.13 -10.17
CA ASP A 544 -25.09 -7.34 -11.16
C ASP A 544 -25.61 -8.10 -12.38
N LYS A 545 -25.34 -7.56 -13.56
CA LYS A 545 -25.71 -8.16 -14.84
C LYS A 545 -24.46 -8.39 -15.71
N PRO A 546 -24.14 -9.64 -16.10
CA PRO A 546 -23.08 -9.90 -17.05
C PRO A 546 -23.27 -9.14 -18.37
N LYS A 547 -22.22 -8.45 -18.82
CA LYS A 547 -22.21 -7.65 -20.05
C LYS A 547 -21.36 -8.36 -21.09
N MET A 548 -21.98 -8.72 -22.21
CA MET A 548 -21.27 -9.25 -23.38
C MET A 548 -20.79 -8.12 -24.28
N ILE A 549 -19.52 -8.13 -24.66
CA ILE A 549 -18.96 -7.28 -25.72
C ILE A 549 -18.44 -8.18 -26.85
N TYR A 550 -18.84 -7.88 -28.09
CA TYR A 550 -18.54 -8.66 -29.30
C TYR A 550 -17.53 -7.95 -30.19
N ASN A 551 -16.97 -8.67 -31.18
CA ASN A 551 -15.93 -8.20 -32.09
C ASN A 551 -14.59 -7.92 -31.38
N MET A 552 -14.28 -8.71 -30.36
CA MET A 552 -13.00 -8.67 -29.65
C MET A 552 -11.88 -9.28 -30.51
N PRO A 553 -10.60 -8.93 -30.24
CA PRO A 553 -9.46 -9.46 -30.99
C PRO A 553 -9.29 -10.98 -30.91
N ASP A 554 -8.62 -11.50 -31.94
CA ASP A 554 -8.27 -12.92 -32.09
C ASP A 554 -7.42 -13.46 -30.93
N GLU A 555 -7.34 -14.78 -30.84
CA GLU A 555 -6.80 -15.49 -29.67
C GLU A 555 -5.31 -15.31 -29.36
N ASN A 556 -4.56 -14.66 -30.26
CA ASN A 556 -3.12 -14.39 -30.12
C ASN A 556 -2.81 -12.92 -29.75
N ASP A 557 -3.85 -12.09 -29.64
CA ASP A 557 -3.73 -10.68 -29.24
C ASP A 557 -4.26 -10.49 -27.82
N TRP A 558 -3.50 -9.85 -26.93
CA TRP A 558 -4.01 -9.43 -25.62
C TRP A 558 -5.07 -8.32 -25.75
N ILE A 559 -5.96 -8.28 -24.76
CA ILE A 559 -6.87 -7.16 -24.50
C ILE A 559 -6.55 -6.55 -23.13
N LEU A 560 -6.82 -5.25 -22.99
CA LEU A 560 -6.55 -4.50 -21.76
C LEU A 560 -7.70 -3.53 -21.49
N PHE A 561 -8.26 -3.58 -20.27
CA PHE A 561 -9.32 -2.69 -19.77
C PHE A 561 -8.78 -1.70 -18.73
N ASN A 562 -9.51 -0.60 -18.55
CA ASN A 562 -9.16 0.55 -17.71
C ASN A 562 -7.96 1.35 -18.24
N VAL A 563 -8.05 1.82 -19.49
CA VAL A 563 -7.02 2.63 -20.17
C VAL A 563 -6.63 3.84 -19.31
N GLN A 564 -5.32 4.02 -19.05
CA GLN A 564 -4.76 5.01 -18.12
C GLN A 564 -5.35 4.98 -16.69
N MET A 565 -5.88 3.84 -16.24
CA MET A 565 -6.66 3.72 -15.00
C MET A 565 -7.76 4.80 -14.93
N SER A 566 -8.50 5.03 -16.03
CA SER A 566 -9.51 6.09 -16.15
C SER A 566 -10.66 5.97 -15.16
N GLY A 567 -11.01 4.74 -14.75
CA GLY A 567 -12.01 4.46 -13.71
C GLY A 567 -11.41 3.84 -12.45
N LEU A 568 -12.09 4.00 -11.31
CA LEU A 568 -11.65 3.47 -10.03
C LEU A 568 -12.02 1.97 -9.89
N TYR A 569 -11.38 1.10 -10.65
CA TYR A 569 -11.63 -0.34 -10.60
C TYR A 569 -10.40 -1.18 -10.99
N LYS A 570 -10.32 -2.40 -10.45
CA LYS A 570 -9.29 -3.40 -10.78
C LYS A 570 -9.76 -4.30 -11.93
N VAL A 571 -8.84 -4.89 -12.69
CA VAL A 571 -9.20 -5.82 -13.78
C VAL A 571 -8.54 -7.19 -13.62
N LYS A 572 -9.39 -8.22 -13.57
CA LYS A 572 -9.01 -9.64 -13.50
C LYS A 572 -9.30 -10.29 -14.85
N TYR A 573 -8.30 -10.92 -15.45
CA TYR A 573 -8.42 -11.58 -16.76
C TYR A 573 -8.37 -13.10 -16.63
N ASP A 574 -8.82 -13.80 -17.68
CA ASP A 574 -8.55 -15.23 -17.86
C ASP A 574 -7.04 -15.53 -17.99
N GLU A 575 -6.63 -16.76 -17.67
CA GLU A 575 -5.22 -17.17 -17.63
C GLU A 575 -4.50 -16.96 -18.98
N LYS A 576 -5.16 -17.25 -20.10
CA LYS A 576 -4.58 -17.09 -21.44
C LYS A 576 -4.36 -15.62 -21.79
N ASN A 577 -5.23 -14.70 -21.37
CA ASN A 577 -5.00 -13.27 -21.57
C ASN A 577 -3.89 -12.74 -20.63
N TRP A 578 -3.77 -13.27 -19.41
CA TRP A 578 -2.62 -13.00 -18.55
C TRP A 578 -1.30 -13.48 -19.17
N ASP A 579 -1.24 -14.68 -19.75
CA ASP A 579 -0.05 -15.19 -20.45
C ASP A 579 0.36 -14.27 -21.62
N LEU A 580 -0.62 -13.82 -22.43
CA LEU A 580 -0.37 -12.88 -23.53
C LEU A 580 0.16 -11.52 -23.02
N LEU A 581 -0.36 -11.01 -21.90
CA LEU A 581 0.12 -9.78 -21.27
C LEU A 581 1.53 -9.96 -20.65
N ILE A 582 1.79 -11.09 -20.00
CA ILE A 582 3.12 -11.43 -19.43
C ILE A 582 4.17 -11.56 -20.54
N ALA A 583 3.82 -12.20 -21.66
CA ALA A 583 4.69 -12.29 -22.85
C ALA A 583 4.95 -10.91 -23.47
N ALA A 584 3.93 -10.06 -23.56
CA ALA A 584 4.08 -8.68 -24.05
C ALA A 584 4.97 -7.82 -23.13
N LEU A 585 4.86 -7.98 -21.81
CA LEU A 585 5.64 -7.24 -20.81
C LEU A 585 7.10 -7.72 -20.71
N ASN A 586 7.35 -9.03 -20.76
CA ASN A 586 8.71 -9.59 -20.72
C ASN A 586 9.41 -9.56 -22.10
N GLY A 587 8.69 -9.25 -23.18
CA GLY A 587 9.25 -9.07 -24.52
C GLY A 587 9.96 -7.72 -24.71
N PRO A 588 10.78 -7.56 -25.77
CA PRO A 588 11.56 -6.33 -26.01
C PRO A 588 10.69 -5.11 -26.32
N ASN A 589 9.45 -5.32 -26.74
CA ASN A 589 8.50 -4.27 -27.14
C ASN A 589 7.54 -3.86 -26.03
N PHE A 590 7.84 -4.11 -24.75
CA PHE A 590 6.94 -3.89 -23.60
C PHE A 590 6.33 -2.48 -23.52
N LYS A 591 7.05 -1.46 -24.01
CA LYS A 591 6.58 -0.06 -24.13
C LYS A 591 5.44 0.14 -25.13
N GLN A 592 4.96 -0.92 -25.79
CA GLN A 592 3.69 -0.93 -26.53
C GLN A 592 2.45 -0.89 -25.62
N ILE A 593 2.63 -1.08 -24.30
CA ILE A 593 1.60 -0.88 -23.27
C ILE A 593 1.93 0.41 -22.51
N ASP A 594 0.95 1.29 -22.34
CA ASP A 594 1.12 2.57 -21.64
C ASP A 594 1.64 2.42 -20.20
N THR A 595 2.44 3.37 -19.74
CA THR A 595 3.14 3.34 -18.46
C THR A 595 2.21 3.31 -17.25
N ILE A 596 1.02 3.93 -17.32
CA ILE A 596 0.02 3.82 -16.25
C ILE A 596 -0.58 2.42 -16.24
N ASN A 597 -0.91 1.86 -17.42
CA ASN A 597 -1.42 0.50 -17.52
C ASN A 597 -0.38 -0.58 -17.17
N ARG A 598 0.91 -0.35 -17.43
CA ARG A 598 2.02 -1.19 -16.94
C ARG A 598 2.12 -1.17 -15.41
N ALA A 599 1.79 -0.05 -14.77
CA ALA A 599 1.69 0.06 -13.31
C ALA A 599 0.43 -0.61 -12.75
N GLN A 600 -0.71 -0.50 -13.43
CA GLN A 600 -1.96 -1.21 -13.12
C GLN A 600 -1.76 -2.72 -13.12
N LEU A 601 -1.21 -3.29 -14.20
CA LEU A 601 -1.04 -4.75 -14.34
C LEU A 601 -0.17 -5.35 -13.23
N ILE A 602 0.85 -4.61 -12.76
CA ILE A 602 1.63 -5.01 -11.58
C ILE A 602 0.78 -4.99 -10.30
N ASN A 603 0.03 -3.91 -10.06
CA ASN A 603 -0.75 -3.75 -8.84
C ASN A 603 -1.90 -4.77 -8.76
N ASP A 604 -2.64 -4.96 -9.84
CA ASP A 604 -3.73 -5.94 -9.92
C ASP A 604 -3.18 -7.38 -9.73
N ALA A 605 -2.09 -7.75 -10.41
CA ALA A 605 -1.50 -9.07 -10.23
C ALA A 605 -0.95 -9.31 -8.80
N LEU A 606 -0.32 -8.32 -8.18
CA LEU A 606 0.18 -8.43 -6.80
C LEU A 606 -0.96 -8.49 -5.76
N ASP A 607 -2.05 -7.75 -5.98
CA ASP A 607 -3.18 -7.71 -5.06
C ASP A 607 -4.05 -8.99 -5.16
N PHE A 608 -4.29 -9.53 -6.35
CA PHE A 608 -4.96 -10.83 -6.50
C PHE A 608 -4.09 -11.99 -6.00
N ALA A 609 -2.76 -11.90 -6.11
CA ALA A 609 -1.86 -12.86 -5.47
C ALA A 609 -1.84 -12.71 -3.93
N TRP A 610 -2.09 -11.51 -3.41
CA TRP A 610 -2.26 -11.29 -1.97
C TRP A 610 -3.55 -11.93 -1.44
N THR A 611 -4.68 -11.79 -2.13
CA THR A 611 -5.95 -12.45 -1.74
C THR A 611 -5.94 -13.97 -1.98
N GLY A 612 -5.02 -14.48 -2.81
CA GLY A 612 -4.96 -15.88 -3.21
C GLY A 612 -5.88 -16.22 -4.39
N GLU A 613 -6.43 -15.19 -5.05
CA GLU A 613 -7.26 -15.32 -6.26
C GLU A 613 -6.45 -15.53 -7.54
N GLN A 614 -5.15 -15.25 -7.50
CA GLN A 614 -4.17 -15.49 -8.57
C GLN A 614 -2.95 -16.18 -7.95
N ASN A 615 -2.25 -17.06 -8.68
CA ASN A 615 -1.01 -17.63 -8.15
C ASN A 615 0.11 -16.56 -8.12
N TYR A 616 0.95 -16.58 -7.07
CA TYR A 616 2.15 -15.73 -6.99
C TYR A 616 3.13 -15.94 -8.16
N GLU A 617 3.11 -17.09 -8.84
CA GLU A 617 3.86 -17.33 -10.08
C GLU A 617 3.48 -16.36 -11.20
N VAL A 618 2.19 -16.02 -11.35
CA VAL A 618 1.72 -15.03 -12.33
C VAL A 618 2.21 -13.63 -11.94
N ALA A 619 2.03 -13.24 -10.68
CA ALA A 619 2.45 -11.94 -10.17
C ALA A 619 3.98 -11.74 -10.24
N LEU A 620 4.77 -12.77 -9.94
CA LEU A 620 6.23 -12.73 -10.04
C LEU A 620 6.73 -12.81 -11.50
N SER A 621 5.94 -13.38 -12.42
CA SER A 621 6.21 -13.34 -13.86
C SER A 621 5.90 -11.96 -14.47
N VAL A 622 4.91 -11.24 -13.94
CA VAL A 622 4.73 -9.81 -14.21
C VAL A 622 5.91 -9.01 -13.63
N VAL A 623 6.18 -9.09 -12.31
CA VAL A 623 7.26 -8.32 -11.65
C VAL A 623 8.66 -8.59 -12.25
N ASN A 624 8.88 -9.74 -12.90
CA ASN A 624 10.14 -10.04 -13.59
C ASN A 624 10.48 -9.05 -14.73
N TYR A 625 9.50 -8.43 -15.41
CA TYR A 625 9.81 -7.50 -16.51
C TYR A 625 10.54 -6.24 -16.04
N LEU A 626 10.51 -5.91 -14.75
CA LEU A 626 11.15 -4.71 -14.20
C LEU A 626 12.66 -4.66 -14.46
N ARG A 627 13.31 -5.80 -14.76
CA ARG A 627 14.70 -5.88 -15.26
C ARG A 627 14.99 -4.96 -16.44
N GLN A 628 13.98 -4.64 -17.26
CA GLN A 628 14.06 -3.76 -18.43
C GLN A 628 13.24 -2.45 -18.28
N GLU A 629 12.58 -2.23 -17.14
CA GLU A 629 11.74 -1.04 -16.90
C GLU A 629 12.58 0.15 -16.39
N GLU A 630 12.22 1.35 -16.84
CA GLU A 630 12.91 2.60 -16.52
C GLU A 630 11.97 3.70 -16.00
N GLU A 631 10.65 3.56 -16.13
CA GLU A 631 9.70 4.62 -15.78
C GLU A 631 9.27 4.54 -14.31
N TYR A 632 8.89 5.68 -13.72
CA TYR A 632 8.68 5.77 -12.26
C TYR A 632 7.47 4.97 -11.76
N LEU A 633 6.33 5.07 -12.46
CA LEU A 633 5.04 4.54 -11.97
C LEU A 633 4.99 3.00 -11.85
N PRO A 634 5.49 2.21 -12.82
CA PRO A 634 5.47 0.75 -12.69
C PRO A 634 6.42 0.26 -11.60
N TRP A 635 7.60 0.89 -11.48
CA TRP A 635 8.51 0.66 -10.37
C TRP A 635 7.89 1.00 -9.01
N LYS A 636 7.13 2.11 -8.91
CA LYS A 636 6.42 2.49 -7.69
C LYS A 636 5.36 1.44 -7.33
N SER A 637 4.49 1.09 -8.27
CA SER A 637 3.47 0.05 -8.10
C SER A 637 4.05 -1.28 -7.59
N ALA A 638 5.14 -1.75 -8.20
CA ALA A 638 5.83 -2.97 -7.78
C ALA A 638 6.38 -2.87 -6.35
N LEU A 639 7.11 -1.80 -6.04
CA LEU A 639 7.80 -1.68 -4.78
C LEU A 639 6.84 -1.37 -3.62
N ASP A 640 5.74 -0.66 -3.86
CA ASP A 640 4.68 -0.47 -2.86
C ASP A 640 3.99 -1.79 -2.51
N GLY A 641 3.60 -2.61 -3.49
CA GLY A 641 3.03 -3.95 -3.25
C GLY A 641 4.02 -4.91 -2.58
N LEU A 642 5.25 -5.00 -3.10
CA LEU A 642 6.33 -5.81 -2.52
C LEU A 642 6.74 -5.34 -1.11
N SER A 643 6.48 -4.08 -0.74
CA SER A 643 6.74 -3.58 0.62
C SER A 643 5.95 -4.34 1.69
N VAL A 644 4.71 -4.76 1.35
CA VAL A 644 3.79 -5.47 2.23
C VAL A 644 4.27 -6.91 2.44
N VAL A 645 4.57 -7.61 1.35
CA VAL A 645 5.14 -8.98 1.36
C VAL A 645 6.46 -9.00 2.13
N ASN A 646 7.39 -8.08 1.82
CA ASN A 646 8.64 -7.92 2.55
C ASN A 646 8.43 -7.78 4.07
N ARG A 647 7.45 -6.97 4.47
CA ARG A 647 7.20 -6.62 5.88
C ARG A 647 6.69 -7.81 6.69
N ILE A 648 5.85 -8.67 6.11
CA ILE A 648 5.47 -9.95 6.74
C ILE A 648 6.66 -10.90 6.75
N LEU A 649 7.32 -11.09 5.60
CA LEU A 649 8.38 -12.09 5.48
C LEU A 649 9.54 -11.81 6.43
N HIS A 650 9.87 -10.54 6.73
CA HIS A 650 10.93 -10.11 7.67
C HIS A 650 10.95 -10.85 9.01
N LYS A 651 9.80 -11.29 9.53
CA LYS A 651 9.69 -12.03 10.81
C LYS A 651 9.76 -13.56 10.64
N THR A 652 10.22 -14.07 9.51
CA THR A 652 10.18 -15.50 9.16
C THR A 652 11.53 -16.02 8.64
N PRO A 653 11.82 -17.33 8.71
CA PRO A 653 12.99 -17.92 8.06
C PRO A 653 13.02 -17.68 6.54
N LEU A 654 11.84 -17.50 5.92
CA LEU A 654 11.74 -17.15 4.50
C LEU A 654 12.19 -15.70 4.22
N TYR A 655 12.48 -14.84 5.21
CA TYR A 655 13.08 -13.54 4.92
C TYR A 655 14.47 -13.69 4.33
N ASP A 656 15.33 -14.53 4.93
CA ASP A 656 16.65 -14.76 4.36
C ASP A 656 16.49 -15.51 3.02
N VAL A 657 15.46 -16.31 2.77
CA VAL A 657 15.20 -16.79 1.39
C VAL A 657 14.78 -15.66 0.43
N PHE A 658 13.89 -14.75 0.84
CA PHE A 658 13.42 -13.61 0.03
C PHE A 658 14.51 -12.56 -0.24
N ARG A 659 15.46 -12.40 0.69
CA ARG A 659 16.63 -11.52 0.61
C ARG A 659 17.84 -12.19 -0.06
N VAL A 660 18.14 -13.45 0.30
CA VAL A 660 19.29 -14.27 -0.15
C VAL A 660 18.99 -15.01 -1.47
N SER A 661 17.75 -14.95 -1.99
CA SER A 661 17.43 -15.08 -3.43
C SER A 661 17.96 -13.86 -4.22
N LEU A 662 19.27 -13.61 -4.12
CA LEU A 662 20.02 -12.43 -4.55
C LEU A 662 20.12 -12.29 -6.09
N LEU A 663 19.16 -12.86 -6.81
CA LEU A 663 19.09 -12.98 -8.27
C LEU A 663 17.67 -12.67 -8.79
N TYR A 664 16.68 -12.60 -7.89
CA TYR A 664 15.39 -11.98 -8.15
C TYR A 664 15.45 -10.50 -7.79
N MET A 665 15.37 -10.12 -6.50
CA MET A 665 15.32 -8.69 -6.13
C MET A 665 16.60 -7.92 -6.47
N GLN A 666 17.81 -8.47 -6.25
CA GLN A 666 19.02 -7.79 -6.71
C GLN A 666 19.14 -7.80 -8.24
N GLY A 667 18.84 -8.92 -8.90
CA GLY A 667 18.86 -9.01 -10.38
C GLY A 667 17.82 -8.13 -11.09
N ILE A 668 16.78 -7.69 -10.37
CA ILE A 668 15.79 -6.70 -10.81
C ILE A 668 16.28 -5.27 -10.51
N LEU A 669 16.78 -5.00 -9.30
CA LEU A 669 17.21 -3.66 -8.87
C LEU A 669 18.57 -3.21 -9.43
N GLU A 670 19.51 -4.11 -9.68
CA GLU A 670 20.88 -3.76 -10.06
C GLU A 670 21.01 -3.13 -11.47
N PRO A 671 20.32 -3.64 -12.52
CA PRO A 671 20.35 -3.00 -13.84
C PRO A 671 19.91 -1.53 -13.76
N ILE A 672 18.80 -1.24 -13.06
CA ILE A 672 18.30 0.12 -12.90
C ILE A 672 19.15 0.95 -11.93
N TYR A 673 19.65 0.39 -10.82
CA TYR A 673 20.54 1.07 -9.86
C TYR A 673 21.83 1.53 -10.55
N THR A 674 22.44 0.66 -11.35
CA THR A 674 23.62 0.96 -12.16
C THR A 674 23.30 2.03 -13.20
N LYS A 675 22.18 1.88 -13.93
CA LYS A 675 21.75 2.81 -14.98
C LYS A 675 21.41 4.22 -14.45
N VAL A 676 20.93 4.36 -13.21
CA VAL A 676 20.75 5.69 -12.57
C VAL A 676 22.02 6.22 -11.88
N GLY A 677 23.17 5.55 -12.00
CA GLY A 677 24.45 5.98 -11.41
C GLY A 677 24.60 5.70 -9.90
N GLY A 678 23.72 4.87 -9.33
CA GLY A 678 23.65 4.59 -7.91
C GLY A 678 23.51 5.86 -7.06
N LEU A 679 24.28 5.96 -5.97
CA LEU A 679 24.27 7.14 -5.08
C LEU A 679 25.05 8.38 -5.60
N LYS A 680 25.60 8.37 -6.83
CA LYS A 680 26.23 9.58 -7.41
C LYS A 680 25.20 10.66 -7.72
N SER A 681 25.62 11.93 -7.76
CA SER A 681 24.73 13.07 -8.01
C SER A 681 25.16 13.89 -9.23
N ASP A 682 24.68 13.47 -10.40
CA ASP A 682 24.85 14.17 -11.67
C ASP A 682 23.68 15.16 -11.95
N ARG A 683 23.08 15.70 -10.87
CA ARG A 683 21.83 16.49 -10.88
C ARG A 683 21.94 17.73 -11.77
N LYS A 684 21.08 17.82 -12.77
CA LYS A 684 20.85 19.04 -13.58
C LYS A 684 19.57 19.72 -13.09
N SER A 685 19.50 21.04 -13.27
CA SER A 685 18.29 21.83 -12.98
C SER A 685 17.11 21.50 -13.91
N THR A 686 17.34 20.71 -14.96
CA THR A 686 16.36 20.27 -15.96
C THR A 686 15.92 18.81 -15.76
N ASP A 687 16.34 18.13 -14.69
CA ASP A 687 15.97 16.74 -14.45
C ASP A 687 14.50 16.66 -14.00
N ARG A 688 13.68 15.87 -14.72
CA ARG A 688 12.27 15.66 -14.37
C ARG A 688 12.12 15.06 -12.96
N LEU A 689 11.04 15.43 -12.27
CA LEU A 689 10.82 14.99 -10.90
C LEU A 689 10.62 13.46 -10.78
N ASP A 690 9.97 12.83 -11.76
CA ASP A 690 9.79 11.37 -11.80
C ASP A 690 11.12 10.61 -11.82
N VAL A 691 12.12 11.13 -12.54
CA VAL A 691 13.50 10.60 -12.59
C VAL A 691 14.18 10.71 -11.23
N VAL A 692 13.99 11.83 -10.53
CA VAL A 692 14.52 12.03 -9.17
C VAL A 692 13.84 11.09 -8.17
N LYS A 693 12.50 11.04 -8.17
CA LYS A 693 11.72 10.15 -7.30
C LYS A 693 12.07 8.67 -7.54
N ARG A 694 12.19 8.24 -8.80
CA ARG A 694 12.70 6.91 -9.18
C ARG A 694 14.08 6.65 -8.62
N LYS A 695 15.05 7.56 -8.82
CA LYS A 695 16.43 7.38 -8.34
C LYS A 695 16.49 7.24 -6.81
N VAL A 696 15.76 8.06 -6.05
CA VAL A 696 15.67 7.97 -4.58
C VAL A 696 15.03 6.66 -4.13
N MET A 697 13.96 6.21 -4.81
CA MET A 697 13.27 4.96 -4.50
C MET A 697 14.14 3.73 -4.78
N ILE A 698 14.77 3.66 -5.96
CA ILE A 698 15.70 2.58 -6.33
C ILE A 698 16.91 2.56 -5.39
N ALA A 699 17.47 3.72 -5.03
CA ALA A 699 18.55 3.82 -4.04
C ALA A 699 18.13 3.30 -2.65
N ALA A 700 16.94 3.68 -2.18
CA ALA A 700 16.40 3.21 -0.90
C ALA A 700 16.22 1.68 -0.85
N TRP A 701 15.72 1.07 -1.93
CA TRP A 701 15.58 -0.37 -2.04
C TRP A 701 16.92 -1.10 -2.25
N SER A 702 17.81 -0.57 -3.08
CA SER A 702 19.14 -1.13 -3.31
C SER A 702 19.94 -1.22 -2.00
N CYS A 703 19.98 -0.15 -1.21
CA CYS A 703 20.64 -0.15 0.09
C CYS A 703 19.93 -1.04 1.13
N LYS A 704 18.61 -1.24 1.03
CA LYS A 704 17.85 -2.14 1.91
C LYS A 704 18.14 -3.63 1.63
N PHE A 705 18.49 -3.96 0.39
CA PHE A 705 18.77 -5.32 -0.08
C PHE A 705 20.26 -5.57 -0.38
N ASP A 706 21.16 -4.76 0.20
CA ASP A 706 22.62 -4.92 0.08
C ASP A 706 23.10 -5.00 -1.40
N VAL A 707 22.44 -4.27 -2.31
CA VAL A 707 22.71 -4.29 -3.76
C VAL A 707 23.93 -3.44 -4.11
N SER A 708 24.91 -4.07 -4.80
CA SER A 708 26.10 -3.41 -5.32
C SER A 708 26.78 -2.55 -4.24
N ASP A 709 27.27 -1.36 -4.58
CA ASP A 709 27.99 -0.46 -3.67
C ASP A 709 27.11 0.48 -2.81
N CYS A 710 25.79 0.25 -2.74
CA CYS A 710 24.86 1.23 -2.15
C CYS A 710 25.14 1.52 -0.67
N VAL A 711 25.30 0.49 0.17
CA VAL A 711 25.51 0.65 1.62
C VAL A 711 26.87 1.29 1.90
N ASP A 712 27.93 0.83 1.22
CA ASP A 712 29.28 1.36 1.42
C ASP A 712 29.38 2.83 0.99
N LYS A 713 28.78 3.20 -0.16
CA LYS A 713 28.69 4.62 -0.57
C LYS A 713 27.88 5.45 0.42
N ALA A 714 26.77 4.93 0.95
CA ALA A 714 25.96 5.65 1.93
C ALA A 714 26.77 5.94 3.21
N VAL A 715 27.48 4.94 3.72
CA VAL A 715 28.38 5.11 4.88
C VAL A 715 29.52 6.06 4.54
N SER A 716 30.12 5.99 3.34
CA SER A 716 31.23 6.89 2.95
C SER A 716 30.80 8.35 2.81
N TYR A 717 29.64 8.62 2.22
CA TYR A 717 29.09 9.99 2.10
C TYR A 717 28.84 10.62 3.48
N PHE A 718 28.25 9.86 4.40
CA PHE A 718 28.00 10.33 5.76
C PHE A 718 29.31 10.51 6.54
N LYS A 719 30.27 9.60 6.38
CA LYS A 719 31.61 9.72 6.96
C LYS A 719 32.32 10.97 6.46
N ALA A 720 32.28 11.26 5.15
CA ALA A 720 32.86 12.49 4.60
C ALA A 720 32.23 13.74 5.24
N TRP A 721 30.90 13.78 5.37
CA TRP A 721 30.21 14.85 6.10
C TRP A 721 30.61 14.94 7.59
N MET A 722 30.99 13.82 8.23
CA MET A 722 31.55 13.82 9.59
C MET A 722 33.00 14.30 9.69
N GLU A 723 33.70 14.41 8.57
CA GLU A 723 35.10 14.82 8.46
C GLU A 723 35.25 16.25 7.86
N GLU A 724 34.14 16.89 7.48
CA GLU A 724 34.08 18.31 7.07
C GLU A 724 34.47 19.27 8.20
N SER A 725 35.07 20.41 7.83
CA SER A 725 35.52 21.44 8.78
C SER A 725 34.38 22.31 9.32
N ASP A 726 33.37 22.59 8.49
CA ASP A 726 32.08 23.15 8.91
C ASP A 726 30.92 22.26 8.40
N PRO A 727 30.60 21.20 9.14
CA PRO A 727 29.53 20.26 8.77
C PRO A 727 28.11 20.84 9.00
N ASP A 728 27.97 22.05 9.54
CA ASP A 728 26.66 22.70 9.72
C ASP A 728 26.27 23.52 8.48
N THR A 729 27.25 24.01 7.69
CA THR A 729 27.00 24.68 6.40
C THR A 729 27.37 23.82 5.19
N MET A 730 28.45 23.03 5.27
CA MET A 730 28.90 22.14 4.19
C MET A 730 28.40 20.72 4.42
N ASN A 731 27.54 20.25 3.52
CA ASN A 731 26.97 18.91 3.56
C ASN A 731 27.12 18.25 2.18
N PRO A 732 28.14 17.38 1.98
CA PRO A 732 28.41 16.73 0.69
C PRO A 732 27.39 15.65 0.32
N VAL A 733 26.40 15.36 1.17
CA VAL A 733 25.35 14.37 0.89
C VAL A 733 24.32 14.96 -0.09
N PRO A 734 24.12 14.34 -1.29
CA PRO A 734 23.18 14.83 -2.29
C PRO A 734 21.76 15.00 -1.72
N VAL A 735 21.16 16.17 -1.92
CA VAL A 735 19.97 16.64 -1.16
C VAL A 735 18.82 15.62 -1.19
N ASP A 736 18.48 15.12 -2.38
CA ASP A 736 17.39 14.14 -2.56
C ASP A 736 17.70 12.75 -1.97
N LEU A 737 18.99 12.39 -1.86
CA LEU A 737 19.44 11.11 -1.29
C LEU A 737 19.72 11.15 0.22
N ARG A 738 19.65 12.33 0.87
CA ARG A 738 19.95 12.50 2.32
C ARG A 738 19.23 11.49 3.20
N ARG A 739 17.93 11.20 2.96
CA ARG A 739 17.18 10.20 3.75
C ARG A 739 17.77 8.78 3.63
N VAL A 740 18.22 8.39 2.43
CA VAL A 740 18.84 7.07 2.19
C VAL A 740 20.20 7.00 2.87
N VAL A 741 21.03 8.03 2.69
CA VAL A 741 22.38 8.10 3.24
C VAL A 741 22.35 8.15 4.77
N TYR A 742 21.57 9.04 5.37
CA TYR A 742 21.47 9.20 6.82
C TYR A 742 20.93 7.91 7.47
N CYS A 743 19.86 7.31 6.93
CA CYS A 743 19.27 6.10 7.51
C CYS A 743 20.26 4.92 7.50
N ASN A 744 21.00 4.70 6.41
CA ASN A 744 21.97 3.61 6.34
C ASN A 744 23.20 3.87 7.22
N ALA A 745 23.70 5.11 7.27
CA ALA A 745 24.79 5.49 8.18
C ALA A 745 24.41 5.30 9.66
N ILE A 746 23.20 5.69 10.06
CA ILE A 746 22.69 5.45 11.42
C ILE A 746 22.43 3.96 11.69
N LYS A 747 22.01 3.18 10.69
CA LYS A 747 21.77 1.73 10.79
C LYS A 747 23.06 0.91 10.99
N HIS A 748 24.18 1.39 10.44
CA HIS A 748 25.48 0.71 10.49
C HIS A 748 26.45 1.34 11.51
N GLY A 749 26.19 2.57 11.94
CA GLY A 749 26.93 3.29 12.98
C GLY A 749 26.54 2.93 14.42
N ARG A 750 26.97 3.78 15.35
CA ARG A 750 26.72 3.69 16.79
C ARG A 750 26.33 5.08 17.33
N GLU A 751 26.61 5.33 18.61
CA GLU A 751 26.28 6.60 19.26
C GLU A 751 26.97 7.82 18.63
N ARG A 752 28.21 7.70 18.11
CA ARG A 752 28.92 8.84 17.50
C ARG A 752 28.15 9.41 16.32
N GLU A 753 27.70 8.54 15.41
CA GLU A 753 26.96 8.90 14.20
C GLU A 753 25.55 9.43 14.56
N TRP A 754 24.93 8.83 15.58
CA TRP A 754 23.61 9.25 16.08
C TRP A 754 23.64 10.63 16.76
N ASN A 755 24.58 10.85 17.68
CA ASN A 755 24.73 12.13 18.38
C ASN A 755 25.18 13.25 17.41
N PHE A 756 26.03 12.93 16.42
CA PHE A 756 26.38 13.84 15.31
C PHE A 756 25.12 14.30 14.55
N LEU A 757 24.25 13.37 14.15
CA LEU A 757 23.05 13.72 13.40
C LEU A 757 22.00 14.44 14.28
N TRP A 758 21.86 14.04 15.54
CA TRP A 758 20.98 14.69 16.52
C TRP A 758 21.36 16.16 16.76
N GLN A 759 22.65 16.48 16.85
CA GLN A 759 23.11 17.87 16.96
C GLN A 759 22.63 18.74 15.78
N ARG A 760 22.45 18.16 14.59
CA ARG A 760 21.99 18.88 13.38
C ARG A 760 20.48 19.03 13.37
N TYR A 761 19.74 18.05 13.88
CA TYR A 761 18.33 18.25 14.20
C TYR A 761 18.13 19.43 15.16
N VAL A 762 18.94 19.54 16.23
CA VAL A 762 18.85 20.66 17.19
C VAL A 762 19.20 21.99 16.51
N LYS A 763 20.37 22.09 15.86
CA LYS A 763 20.87 23.33 15.22
C LYS A 763 20.10 23.79 13.99
N SER A 764 19.59 22.88 13.16
CA SER A 764 19.03 23.25 11.84
C SER A 764 17.86 24.22 11.95
N ASN A 765 17.71 25.06 10.94
CA ASN A 765 16.65 26.07 10.83
C ASN A 765 15.55 25.66 9.81
N VAL A 766 15.72 24.52 9.14
CA VAL A 766 14.89 24.09 8.01
C VAL A 766 14.00 22.92 8.45
N ALA A 767 12.69 23.14 8.49
CA ALA A 767 11.74 22.15 9.01
C ALA A 767 11.73 20.83 8.22
N SER A 768 11.92 20.88 6.89
CA SER A 768 11.98 19.67 6.05
C SER A 768 13.18 18.78 6.39
N GLU A 769 14.32 19.39 6.74
CA GLU A 769 15.51 18.66 7.18
C GLU A 769 15.32 18.07 8.59
N LYS A 770 14.71 18.83 9.53
CA LYS A 770 14.40 18.30 10.87
C LYS A 770 13.55 17.03 10.83
N VAL A 771 12.49 16.99 10.02
CA VAL A 771 11.63 15.80 9.86
C VAL A 771 12.38 14.63 9.19
N LEU A 772 13.23 14.92 8.20
CA LEU A 772 14.10 13.92 7.56
C LEU A 772 15.07 13.29 8.56
N ILE A 773 15.73 14.11 9.39
CA ILE A 773 16.63 13.66 10.44
C ILE A 773 15.88 12.82 11.47
N ILE A 774 14.73 13.29 11.98
CA ILE A 774 13.93 12.56 12.97
C ILE A 774 13.65 11.12 12.50
N GLY A 775 13.25 10.94 11.23
CA GLY A 775 13.01 9.63 10.66
C GLY A 775 14.28 8.78 10.51
N SER A 776 15.40 9.40 10.14
CA SER A 776 16.68 8.69 9.92
C SER A 776 17.33 8.24 11.24
N LEU A 777 17.17 8.98 12.33
CA LEU A 777 17.64 8.61 13.67
C LEU A 777 16.99 7.32 14.21
N ALA A 778 15.79 6.99 13.74
CA ALA A 778 15.08 5.75 14.10
C ALA A 778 15.61 4.51 13.36
N CYS A 779 16.49 4.66 12.37
CA CYS A 779 17.12 3.53 11.66
C CYS A 779 18.19 2.79 12.48
N SER A 780 18.51 3.28 13.68
CA SER A 780 19.55 2.71 14.55
C SER A 780 19.25 1.27 14.96
N ARG A 781 20.28 0.41 14.99
CA ARG A 781 20.21 -0.94 15.57
C ARG A 781 20.50 -0.99 17.08
N GLN A 782 20.80 0.16 17.71
CA GLN A 782 21.14 0.23 19.14
C GLN A 782 19.86 0.35 19.99
N ILE A 783 19.40 -0.76 20.59
CA ILE A 783 18.14 -0.84 21.36
C ILE A 783 18.01 0.26 22.42
N TRP A 784 19.07 0.54 23.17
CA TRP A 784 19.06 1.55 24.22
C TRP A 784 18.88 2.98 23.68
N ILE A 785 19.41 3.28 22.48
CA ILE A 785 19.21 4.57 21.79
C ILE A 785 17.76 4.68 21.33
N LEU A 786 17.20 3.63 20.74
CA LEU A 786 15.79 3.60 20.35
C LEU A 786 14.85 3.77 21.55
N SER A 787 15.18 3.18 22.71
CA SER A 787 14.39 3.29 23.94
C SER A 787 14.38 4.72 24.46
N ARG A 788 15.57 5.33 24.60
CA ARG A 788 15.75 6.75 24.95
C ARG A 788 14.97 7.66 23.99
N TYR A 789 14.97 7.34 22.69
CA TYR A 789 14.32 8.15 21.67
C TYR A 789 12.78 8.03 21.68
N LEU A 790 12.24 6.85 22.01
CA LEU A 790 10.80 6.68 22.28
C LEU A 790 10.38 7.49 23.52
N ASP A 791 11.15 7.44 24.61
CA ASP A 791 10.87 8.27 25.79
C ASP A 791 10.89 9.78 25.48
N TRP A 792 11.80 10.22 24.61
CA TRP A 792 11.82 11.61 24.12
C TRP A 792 10.57 11.99 23.30
N SER A 793 9.94 11.04 22.61
CA SER A 793 8.73 11.30 21.81
C SER A 793 7.50 11.74 22.63
N LEU A 794 7.49 11.48 23.94
CA LEU A 794 6.45 11.91 24.90
C LEU A 794 6.94 12.98 25.89
N ASN A 795 8.14 13.53 25.69
CA ASN A 795 8.71 14.56 26.55
C ASN A 795 8.94 15.86 25.75
N ALA A 796 8.10 16.87 25.99
CA ALA A 796 8.19 18.18 25.36
C ALA A 796 9.50 18.95 25.65
N THR A 797 10.27 18.57 26.69
CA THR A 797 11.59 19.16 26.99
C THR A 797 12.75 18.47 26.25
N SER A 798 12.51 17.36 25.56
CA SER A 798 13.56 16.59 24.86
C SER A 798 14.13 17.28 23.62
N GLY A 799 13.47 18.33 23.13
CA GLY A 799 13.71 18.93 21.82
C GLY A 799 12.89 18.30 20.69
N VAL A 800 12.20 17.17 20.89
CA VAL A 800 11.15 16.68 19.98
C VAL A 800 9.86 17.47 20.25
N ARG A 801 9.29 18.11 19.21
CA ARG A 801 7.99 18.82 19.33
C ARG A 801 6.84 17.81 19.48
N LYS A 802 5.77 18.16 20.22
CA LYS A 802 4.55 17.31 20.40
C LYS A 802 3.97 16.81 19.06
N GLN A 803 3.97 17.66 18.02
CA GLN A 803 3.52 17.31 16.67
C GLN A 803 4.35 16.20 15.98
N ASP A 804 5.60 15.97 16.39
CA ASP A 804 6.54 15.03 15.75
C ASP A 804 6.72 13.71 16.53
N GLY A 805 6.16 13.59 17.74
CA GLY A 805 6.27 12.39 18.57
C GLY A 805 5.73 11.12 17.88
N TYR A 806 4.60 11.22 17.17
CA TYR A 806 4.06 10.10 16.39
C TYR A 806 4.97 9.70 15.21
N HIS A 807 5.77 10.63 14.67
CA HIS A 807 6.70 10.36 13.58
C HIS A 807 7.99 9.68 14.10
N VAL A 808 8.43 10.02 15.33
CA VAL A 808 9.45 9.23 16.05
C VAL A 808 8.94 7.80 16.24
N PHE A 809 7.80 7.64 16.94
CA PHE A 809 7.23 6.32 17.24
C PHE A 809 7.00 5.49 15.96
N GLY A 810 6.34 6.06 14.96
CA GLY A 810 6.02 5.40 13.70
C GLY A 810 7.23 5.11 12.81
N SER A 811 8.40 5.71 13.08
CA SER A 811 9.66 5.35 12.43
C SER A 811 10.39 4.24 13.19
N VAL A 812 10.39 4.26 14.53
CA VAL A 812 10.97 3.19 15.36
C VAL A 812 10.17 1.89 15.22
N ALA A 813 8.84 1.96 15.22
CA ALA A 813 7.95 0.80 15.03
C ALA A 813 8.18 0.06 13.71
N ARG A 814 8.63 0.78 12.67
CA ARG A 814 8.92 0.22 11.33
C ARG A 814 10.39 -0.13 11.13
N SER A 815 11.27 0.14 12.10
CA SER A 815 12.69 -0.17 12.00
C SER A 815 12.98 -1.64 12.31
N GLU A 816 14.06 -2.15 11.72
CA GLU A 816 14.51 -3.55 11.81
C GLU A 816 14.65 -4.06 13.26
N ALA A 817 15.06 -3.18 14.17
CA ALA A 817 15.29 -3.49 15.59
C ALA A 817 14.21 -2.91 16.54
N GLY A 818 13.35 -2.01 16.06
CA GLY A 818 12.49 -1.18 16.91
C GLY A 818 11.05 -1.67 17.09
N PHE A 819 10.55 -2.63 16.29
CA PHE A 819 9.15 -3.09 16.37
C PHE A 819 8.75 -3.58 17.77
N GLU A 820 9.48 -4.55 18.34
CA GLU A 820 9.15 -5.14 19.65
C GLU A 820 9.21 -4.09 20.77
N LEU A 821 10.19 -3.18 20.69
CA LEU A 821 10.37 -2.08 21.63
C LEU A 821 9.22 -1.07 21.57
N ALA A 822 8.83 -0.65 20.36
CA ALA A 822 7.70 0.27 20.16
C ALA A 822 6.35 -0.38 20.53
N LYS A 823 6.21 -1.69 20.31
CA LYS A 823 5.04 -2.47 20.76
C LYS A 823 4.92 -2.44 22.27
N ASN A 824 5.97 -2.82 23.00
CA ASN A 824 5.96 -2.82 24.47
C ASN A 824 5.71 -1.39 25.00
N PHE A 825 6.43 -0.40 24.47
CA PHE A 825 6.25 1.02 24.81
C PHE A 825 4.80 1.50 24.65
N LEU A 826 4.09 1.09 23.59
CA LEU A 826 2.68 1.45 23.43
C LEU A 826 1.81 0.83 24.52
N TYR A 827 2.00 -0.45 24.85
CA TYR A 827 1.19 -1.15 25.85
C TYR A 827 1.47 -0.62 27.26
N ASP A 828 2.75 -0.42 27.60
CA ASP A 828 3.21 0.04 28.92
C ASP A 828 2.84 1.51 29.19
N LYS A 829 2.73 2.35 28.15
CA LYS A 829 2.52 3.81 28.27
C LYS A 829 1.24 4.31 27.62
N ILE A 830 0.28 3.43 27.32
CA ILE A 830 -0.94 3.80 26.56
C ILE A 830 -1.71 4.98 27.19
N ASP A 831 -1.82 5.02 28.51
CA ASP A 831 -2.52 6.08 29.23
C ASP A 831 -1.74 7.40 29.19
N MET A 832 -0.41 7.35 29.35
CA MET A 832 0.46 8.53 29.18
C MET A 832 0.40 9.09 27.75
N ILE A 833 0.28 8.22 26.73
CA ILE A 833 0.15 8.65 25.33
C ILE A 833 -1.20 9.33 25.13
N TYR A 834 -2.29 8.80 25.69
CA TYR A 834 -3.61 9.42 25.66
C TYR A 834 -3.61 10.81 26.34
N GLU A 835 -3.06 10.90 27.55
CA GLU A 835 -2.94 12.16 28.30
C GLU A 835 -2.06 13.18 27.58
N TYR A 836 -0.91 12.76 27.04
CA TYR A 836 -0.01 13.65 26.29
C TYR A 836 -0.63 14.16 24.98
N LEU A 837 -1.48 13.37 24.33
CA LEU A 837 -2.19 13.76 23.10
C LEU A 837 -3.39 14.68 23.35
N TYR A 838 -3.94 14.75 24.57
CA TYR A 838 -5.08 15.61 24.89
C TYR A 838 -4.89 17.06 24.40
N PRO A 839 -5.92 17.73 23.86
CA PRO A 839 -7.29 17.27 23.58
C PRO A 839 -7.47 16.64 22.17
N GLU A 840 -6.40 16.11 21.57
CA GLU A 840 -6.39 15.57 20.20
C GLU A 840 -6.35 14.02 20.17
N GLU A 841 -7.12 13.34 21.03
CA GLU A 841 -6.90 11.91 21.33
C GLU A 841 -7.18 10.97 20.13
N SER A 842 -7.92 11.43 19.11
CA SER A 842 -8.08 10.72 17.83
C SER A 842 -6.74 10.38 17.15
N ARG A 843 -5.69 11.16 17.45
CA ARG A 843 -4.31 10.95 16.95
C ARG A 843 -3.68 9.66 17.45
N LEU A 844 -4.24 9.01 18.47
CA LEU A 844 -3.76 7.72 18.98
C LEU A 844 -3.71 6.64 17.88
N ALA A 845 -4.59 6.72 16.88
CA ALA A 845 -4.55 5.85 15.70
C ALA A 845 -3.20 5.90 14.93
N ARG A 846 -2.47 7.02 15.00
CA ARG A 846 -1.13 7.17 14.40
C ARG A 846 -0.04 6.36 15.11
N TYR A 847 -0.29 5.90 16.35
CA TYR A 847 0.57 4.98 17.09
C TYR A 847 0.15 3.51 16.88
N VAL A 848 -1.15 3.22 16.82
CA VAL A 848 -1.65 1.85 16.65
C VAL A 848 -1.38 1.30 15.23
N LYS A 849 -1.65 2.10 14.17
CA LYS A 849 -1.51 1.65 12.78
C LYS A 849 -0.09 1.15 12.42
N PRO A 850 1.02 1.86 12.75
CA PRO A 850 2.38 1.39 12.45
C PRO A 850 2.75 0.02 13.07
N LEU A 851 2.20 -0.33 14.23
CA LEU A 851 2.42 -1.65 14.83
C LEU A 851 1.61 -2.71 14.09
N ALA A 852 0.32 -2.45 13.84
CA ALA A 852 -0.56 -3.39 13.17
C ALA A 852 -0.04 -3.81 11.78
N GLU A 853 0.58 -2.89 11.03
CA GLU A 853 1.25 -3.20 9.77
C GLU A 853 2.30 -4.32 9.89
N HIS A 854 2.95 -4.47 11.05
CA HIS A 854 4.02 -5.45 11.31
C HIS A 854 3.58 -6.66 12.14
N MET A 855 2.37 -6.69 12.71
CA MET A 855 1.85 -7.83 13.47
C MET A 855 1.37 -8.94 12.51
N THR A 856 1.70 -10.21 12.79
CA THR A 856 1.50 -11.34 11.85
C THR A 856 1.07 -12.64 12.54
N THR A 857 0.51 -12.56 13.75
CA THR A 857 0.11 -13.74 14.54
C THR A 857 -1.23 -13.53 15.23
N LEU A 858 -1.98 -14.62 15.38
CA LEU A 858 -3.22 -14.66 16.16
C LEU A 858 -3.02 -14.18 17.61
N LYS A 859 -1.83 -14.38 18.20
CA LYS A 859 -1.51 -13.82 19.52
C LYS A 859 -1.45 -12.29 19.48
N GLU A 860 -0.67 -11.69 18.58
CA GLU A 860 -0.60 -10.22 18.44
C GLU A 860 -2.00 -9.60 18.20
N LEU A 861 -2.85 -10.24 17.38
CA LEU A 861 -4.24 -9.82 17.16
C LEU A 861 -5.07 -9.88 18.45
N THR A 862 -4.93 -10.96 19.23
CA THR A 862 -5.67 -11.16 20.48
C THR A 862 -5.22 -10.18 21.55
N ASP A 863 -3.90 -9.99 21.73
CA ASP A 863 -3.32 -9.06 22.68
C ASP A 863 -3.75 -7.61 22.38
N LEU A 864 -3.79 -7.21 21.09
CA LEU A 864 -4.25 -5.88 20.68
C LEU A 864 -5.77 -5.71 20.86
N ARG A 865 -6.58 -6.72 20.51
CA ARG A 865 -8.03 -6.71 20.73
C ARG A 865 -8.38 -6.62 22.23
N ASN A 866 -7.62 -7.30 23.08
CA ASN A 866 -7.77 -7.22 24.53
C ASN A 866 -7.43 -5.82 25.07
N LEU A 867 -6.31 -5.22 24.65
CA LEU A 867 -5.93 -3.85 25.03
C LEU A 867 -7.04 -2.84 24.70
N VAL A 868 -7.60 -2.92 23.50
CA VAL A 868 -8.71 -2.05 23.05
C VAL A 868 -9.98 -2.27 23.88
N THR A 869 -10.32 -3.53 24.16
CA THR A 869 -11.53 -3.90 24.93
C THR A 869 -11.42 -3.50 26.41
N MET A 870 -10.21 -3.54 26.99
CA MET A 870 -9.97 -3.17 28.39
C MET A 870 -9.89 -1.65 28.62
N LYS A 871 -9.66 -0.84 27.58
CA LYS A 871 -9.51 0.62 27.67
C LYS A 871 -10.41 1.37 26.67
N PRO A 872 -11.74 1.17 26.68
CA PRO A 872 -12.63 1.72 25.64
C PRO A 872 -12.54 3.25 25.51
N LYS A 873 -12.55 3.98 26.64
CA LYS A 873 -12.41 5.46 26.69
C LYS A 873 -11.15 5.98 26.00
N VAL A 874 -10.05 5.22 26.04
CA VAL A 874 -8.78 5.61 25.41
C VAL A 874 -8.83 5.52 23.88
N PHE A 875 -9.57 4.55 23.36
CA PHE A 875 -9.65 4.29 21.91
C PHE A 875 -10.91 4.82 21.23
N GLU A 876 -11.90 5.29 21.99
CA GLU A 876 -13.19 5.82 21.52
C GLU A 876 -13.05 6.84 20.37
N LYS A 877 -12.33 7.93 20.62
CA LYS A 877 -12.05 9.00 19.63
C LYS A 877 -11.16 8.57 18.46
N ALA A 878 -10.51 7.41 18.57
CA ALA A 878 -9.62 6.84 17.55
C ALA A 878 -10.21 5.57 16.89
N SER A 879 -11.47 5.24 17.19
CA SER A 879 -12.03 3.90 17.00
C SER A 879 -12.02 3.42 15.55
N GLN A 880 -12.28 4.29 14.56
CA GLN A 880 -12.18 3.95 13.14
C GLN A 880 -10.75 3.53 12.74
N GLY A 881 -9.73 4.27 13.19
CA GLY A 881 -8.34 3.94 12.93
C GLY A 881 -7.86 2.66 13.64
N VAL A 882 -8.50 2.31 14.77
CA VAL A 882 -8.27 1.07 15.52
C VAL A 882 -8.94 -0.14 14.85
N LYS A 883 -10.14 0.01 14.28
CA LYS A 883 -10.80 -1.04 13.46
C LYS A 883 -9.92 -1.43 12.26
N GLN A 884 -9.48 -0.43 11.49
CA GLN A 884 -8.57 -0.62 10.34
C GLN A 884 -7.25 -1.29 10.76
N ALA A 885 -6.72 -0.97 11.95
CA ALA A 885 -5.53 -1.61 12.49
C ALA A 885 -5.78 -3.09 12.85
N LEU A 886 -6.85 -3.41 13.59
CA LEU A 886 -7.22 -4.79 13.92
C LEU A 886 -7.46 -5.65 12.67
N GLU A 887 -8.13 -5.10 11.66
CA GLU A 887 -8.34 -5.75 10.36
C GLU A 887 -6.99 -5.98 9.63
N THR A 888 -6.07 -5.01 9.65
CA THR A 888 -4.72 -5.18 9.09
C THR A 888 -3.96 -6.36 9.72
N VAL A 889 -4.06 -6.56 11.04
CA VAL A 889 -3.41 -7.72 11.69
C VAL A 889 -4.09 -9.04 11.30
N GLU A 890 -5.41 -9.05 11.16
CA GLU A 890 -6.15 -10.23 10.71
C GLU A 890 -5.77 -10.61 9.28
N LEU A 891 -5.74 -9.64 8.34
CA LEU A 891 -5.28 -9.82 6.96
C LEU A 891 -3.84 -10.33 6.88
N ASN A 892 -2.92 -9.74 7.66
CA ASN A 892 -1.53 -10.20 7.73
C ASN A 892 -1.43 -11.67 8.19
N ASN A 893 -2.30 -12.09 9.13
CA ASN A 893 -2.36 -13.47 9.61
C ASN A 893 -3.01 -14.42 8.58
N GLN A 894 -4.04 -13.97 7.85
CA GLN A 894 -4.64 -14.72 6.74
C GLN A 894 -3.64 -14.99 5.61
N TRP A 895 -2.95 -13.95 5.12
CA TRP A 895 -1.94 -14.09 4.07
C TRP A 895 -0.85 -15.10 4.45
N LYS A 896 -0.40 -15.05 5.71
CA LYS A 896 0.61 -15.97 6.26
C LYS A 896 0.12 -17.42 6.40
N HIS A 897 -1.19 -17.64 6.52
CA HIS A 897 -1.78 -18.98 6.50
C HIS A 897 -1.88 -19.52 5.08
N ASN A 898 -2.42 -18.72 4.16
CA ASN A 898 -2.77 -19.15 2.80
C ASN A 898 -1.54 -19.19 1.87
N ASN A 899 -0.78 -18.09 1.82
CA ASN A 899 0.18 -17.84 0.73
C ASN A 899 1.64 -18.14 1.08
N TYR A 900 1.99 -18.25 2.37
CA TYR A 900 3.38 -18.44 2.81
C TYR A 900 4.02 -19.71 2.24
N MET A 901 3.25 -20.80 2.11
CA MET A 901 3.76 -22.05 1.52
C MET A 901 3.97 -21.96 0.00
N ASP A 902 3.12 -21.23 -0.73
CA ASP A 902 3.30 -21.00 -2.17
C ASP A 902 4.49 -20.10 -2.44
N MET A 903 4.59 -18.97 -1.73
CA MET A 903 5.75 -18.09 -1.76
C MET A 903 7.04 -18.86 -1.43
N SER A 904 7.02 -19.74 -0.43
CA SER A 904 8.15 -20.59 -0.05
C SER A 904 8.55 -21.56 -1.16
N ARG A 905 7.58 -22.25 -1.79
CA ARG A 905 7.83 -23.16 -2.93
C ARG A 905 8.39 -22.41 -4.13
N HIS A 906 7.77 -21.28 -4.53
CA HIS A 906 8.18 -20.54 -5.70
C HIS A 906 9.60 -19.94 -5.55
N LEU A 907 9.90 -19.27 -4.43
CA LEU A 907 11.24 -18.73 -4.16
C LEU A 907 12.31 -19.85 -4.12
N SER A 908 11.99 -21.00 -3.51
CA SER A 908 12.90 -22.16 -3.50
C SER A 908 13.18 -22.69 -4.91
N SER A 909 12.17 -22.70 -5.80
CA SER A 909 12.34 -23.08 -7.21
C SER A 909 13.20 -22.07 -7.98
N ALA A 910 13.10 -20.78 -7.67
CA ALA A 910 13.94 -19.74 -8.28
C ALA A 910 15.42 -19.91 -7.91
N ILE A 911 15.73 -20.16 -6.62
CA ILE A 911 17.10 -20.51 -6.18
C ILE A 911 17.60 -21.76 -6.92
N TYR A 912 16.77 -22.80 -7.04
CA TYR A 912 17.15 -24.05 -7.71
C TYR A 912 17.50 -23.87 -9.19
N ARG A 913 16.71 -23.08 -9.92
CA ARG A 913 16.98 -22.69 -11.32
C ARG A 913 18.27 -21.88 -11.45
N SER A 914 18.48 -20.90 -10.57
CA SER A 914 19.70 -20.08 -10.56
C SER A 914 20.97 -20.88 -10.23
N MET A 915 20.89 -21.80 -9.27
CA MET A 915 21.99 -22.72 -8.93
C MET A 915 22.31 -23.66 -10.11
N HIS A 916 21.31 -24.06 -10.91
CA HIS A 916 21.56 -24.82 -12.13
C HIS A 916 22.35 -24.00 -13.15
N SER A 917 21.92 -22.78 -13.46
CA SER A 917 22.64 -21.89 -14.38
C SER A 917 24.09 -21.62 -13.96
N TYR A 918 24.33 -21.42 -12.65
CA TYR A 918 25.68 -21.31 -12.10
C TYR A 918 26.54 -22.55 -12.33
N MET A 919 25.99 -23.73 -12.01
CA MET A 919 26.69 -24.98 -12.17
C MET A 919 26.93 -25.30 -13.66
N GLN A 920 26.04 -24.89 -14.57
CA GLN A 920 26.26 -24.97 -16.02
C GLN A 920 27.48 -24.15 -16.43
N GLY A 921 27.55 -22.87 -16.06
CA GLY A 921 28.70 -22.00 -16.39
C GLY A 921 30.05 -22.50 -15.85
N ILE A 922 30.07 -23.21 -14.71
CA ILE A 922 31.28 -23.89 -14.21
C ILE A 922 31.57 -25.18 -14.98
N LEU A 923 30.54 -26.00 -15.24
CA LEU A 923 30.71 -27.36 -15.76
C LEU A 923 30.94 -27.40 -17.27
N GLU A 924 30.37 -26.48 -18.05
CA GLU A 924 30.44 -26.48 -19.52
C GLU A 924 31.87 -26.27 -20.07
N PRO A 925 32.68 -25.31 -19.57
CA PRO A 925 34.09 -25.20 -19.97
C PRO A 925 34.92 -26.44 -19.58
N ILE A 926 34.64 -27.03 -18.40
CA ILE A 926 35.36 -28.20 -17.89
C ILE A 926 34.99 -29.46 -18.69
N TYR A 927 33.70 -29.64 -19.00
CA TYR A 927 33.14 -30.71 -19.82
C TYR A 927 33.73 -30.70 -21.23
N THR A 928 33.73 -29.52 -21.86
CA THR A 928 34.34 -29.30 -23.19
C THR A 928 35.83 -29.65 -23.15
N LYS A 929 36.56 -29.21 -22.12
CA LYS A 929 38.00 -29.46 -21.95
C LYS A 929 38.37 -30.93 -21.72
N VAL A 930 37.47 -31.78 -21.22
CA VAL A 930 37.68 -33.24 -21.16
C VAL A 930 37.14 -34.01 -22.38
N GLY A 931 36.69 -33.30 -23.43
CA GLY A 931 36.16 -33.88 -24.66
C GLY A 931 34.71 -34.40 -24.54
N GLY A 932 33.97 -33.95 -23.52
CA GLY A 932 32.57 -34.31 -23.30
C GLY A 932 32.31 -35.82 -23.25
N LEU A 933 31.18 -36.26 -23.81
CA LEU A 933 30.77 -37.67 -23.92
C LEU A 933 31.53 -38.49 -25.00
N LYS A 934 32.65 -38.00 -25.57
CA LYS A 934 33.44 -38.76 -26.57
C LYS A 934 34.24 -39.91 -25.93
N SER A 935 34.33 -41.03 -26.66
CA SER A 935 35.03 -42.26 -26.25
C SER A 935 36.48 -42.33 -26.75
N ASP A 936 37.30 -41.33 -26.41
CA ASP A 936 38.71 -41.26 -26.83
C ASP A 936 39.66 -42.19 -26.04
N ARG A 937 39.11 -43.23 -25.40
CA ARG A 937 39.81 -44.10 -24.43
C ARG A 937 40.92 -44.91 -25.12
N LYS A 938 42.17 -44.59 -24.80
CA LYS A 938 43.35 -45.37 -25.20
C LYS A 938 43.67 -46.42 -24.14
N SER A 939 44.30 -47.52 -24.55
CA SER A 939 44.72 -48.61 -23.65
C SER A 939 45.76 -48.16 -22.60
N THR A 940 46.38 -47.00 -22.80
CA THR A 940 47.39 -46.38 -21.93
C THR A 940 46.83 -45.42 -20.87
N ASP A 941 45.52 -45.14 -20.87
CA ASP A 941 44.96 -44.08 -20.00
C ASP A 941 44.90 -44.50 -18.53
N ARG A 942 45.35 -43.61 -17.63
CA ARG A 942 45.27 -43.83 -16.17
C ARG A 942 43.81 -43.89 -15.71
N LEU A 943 43.49 -44.87 -14.88
CA LEU A 943 42.13 -45.11 -14.35
C LEU A 943 41.51 -43.88 -13.64
N ASP A 944 42.32 -43.05 -12.99
CA ASP A 944 41.90 -41.78 -12.39
C ASP A 944 41.39 -40.77 -13.44
N THR A 945 42.10 -40.63 -14.57
CA THR A 945 41.67 -39.78 -15.69
C THR A 945 40.29 -40.18 -16.22
N VAL A 946 40.05 -41.50 -16.37
CA VAL A 946 38.76 -42.04 -16.80
C VAL A 946 37.67 -41.74 -15.76
N LYS A 947 37.93 -41.99 -14.48
CA LYS A 947 36.99 -41.68 -13.38
C LYS A 947 36.63 -40.18 -13.33
N ARG A 948 37.61 -39.29 -13.51
CA ARG A 948 37.38 -37.84 -13.59
C ARG A 948 36.51 -37.45 -14.79
N LYS A 949 36.78 -37.99 -16.00
CA LYS A 949 35.96 -37.72 -17.19
C LYS A 949 34.51 -38.19 -17.02
N VAL A 950 34.30 -39.39 -16.51
CA VAL A 950 32.96 -39.93 -16.22
C VAL A 950 32.25 -39.10 -15.14
N MET A 951 32.94 -38.68 -14.09
CA MET A 951 32.38 -37.81 -13.04
C MET A 951 31.97 -36.44 -13.59
N ILE A 952 32.82 -35.80 -14.40
CA ILE A 952 32.52 -34.51 -15.03
C ILE A 952 31.30 -34.65 -15.95
N ALA A 953 31.26 -35.63 -16.85
CA ALA A 953 30.11 -35.87 -17.72
C ALA A 953 28.81 -36.14 -16.91
N ALA A 954 28.90 -36.93 -15.84
CA ALA A 954 27.76 -37.20 -14.96
C ALA A 954 27.23 -35.92 -14.28
N TRP A 955 28.11 -35.02 -13.83
CA TRP A 955 27.72 -33.74 -13.23
C TRP A 955 27.17 -32.76 -14.29
N SER A 956 27.83 -32.60 -15.44
CA SER A 956 27.40 -31.71 -16.51
C SER A 956 26.01 -32.04 -17.03
N CYS A 957 25.74 -33.32 -17.30
CA CYS A 957 24.41 -33.77 -17.70
C CYS A 957 23.39 -33.68 -16.55
N LYS A 958 23.80 -33.94 -15.29
CA LYS A 958 22.89 -33.78 -14.12
C LYS A 958 22.37 -32.35 -14.02
N PHE A 959 23.24 -31.36 -14.19
CA PHE A 959 22.92 -29.94 -14.16
C PHE A 959 22.44 -29.39 -15.51
N ASP A 960 22.03 -30.25 -16.45
CA ASP A 960 21.40 -29.87 -17.72
C ASP A 960 22.27 -28.98 -18.63
N VAL A 961 23.60 -29.18 -18.66
CA VAL A 961 24.48 -28.60 -19.69
C VAL A 961 24.06 -29.14 -21.06
N SER A 962 23.67 -28.24 -21.97
CA SER A 962 23.09 -28.53 -23.29
C SER A 962 23.85 -29.60 -24.07
N ASP A 963 25.14 -29.37 -24.36
CA ASP A 963 25.98 -30.29 -25.12
C ASP A 963 26.17 -31.67 -24.46
N CYS A 964 25.91 -31.78 -23.16
CA CYS A 964 25.88 -33.07 -22.45
C CYS A 964 24.53 -33.77 -22.64
N VAL A 965 23.42 -33.06 -22.42
CA VAL A 965 22.07 -33.60 -22.57
C VAL A 965 21.79 -34.00 -24.01
N ASP A 966 22.08 -33.12 -24.97
CA ASP A 966 21.83 -33.36 -26.39
C ASP A 966 22.63 -34.54 -26.92
N LYS A 967 23.93 -34.64 -26.56
CA LYS A 967 24.76 -35.81 -26.92
C LYS A 967 24.31 -37.09 -26.22
N ALA A 968 23.86 -37.03 -24.97
CA ALA A 968 23.31 -38.20 -24.27
C ALA A 968 22.03 -38.70 -24.97
N VAL A 969 21.09 -37.80 -25.26
CA VAL A 969 19.85 -38.13 -25.98
C VAL A 969 20.18 -38.63 -27.40
N SER A 970 21.14 -38.04 -28.11
CA SER A 970 21.52 -38.49 -29.47
C SER A 970 22.17 -39.87 -29.48
N TYR A 971 23.08 -40.17 -28.54
CA TYR A 971 23.70 -41.51 -28.45
C TYR A 971 22.68 -42.59 -28.10
N PHE A 972 21.72 -42.28 -27.22
CA PHE A 972 20.66 -43.21 -26.87
C PHE A 972 19.67 -43.40 -28.03
N LYS A 973 19.30 -42.33 -28.73
CA LYS A 973 18.47 -42.38 -29.94
C LYS A 973 19.14 -43.20 -31.04
N ALA A 974 20.43 -42.99 -31.29
CA ALA A 974 21.20 -43.80 -32.24
C ALA A 974 21.14 -45.29 -31.88
N TRP A 975 21.32 -45.65 -30.60
CA TRP A 975 21.15 -47.04 -30.14
C TRP A 975 19.71 -47.59 -30.32
N MET A 976 18.68 -46.74 -30.24
CA MET A 976 17.30 -47.12 -30.55
C MET A 976 17.03 -47.30 -32.06
N GLU A 977 17.92 -46.80 -32.92
CA GLU A 977 17.79 -46.80 -34.39
C GLU A 977 18.78 -47.77 -35.07
N GLU A 978 19.63 -48.47 -34.30
CA GLU A 978 20.48 -49.58 -34.76
C GLU A 978 19.67 -50.77 -35.29
N SER A 979 20.25 -51.51 -36.25
CA SER A 979 19.59 -52.70 -36.85
C SER A 979 19.62 -53.94 -35.96
N ASP A 980 20.64 -54.08 -35.10
CA ASP A 980 20.67 -55.07 -34.00
C ASP A 980 21.08 -54.38 -32.69
N PRO A 981 20.14 -53.71 -32.00
CA PRO A 981 20.40 -53.00 -30.76
C PRO A 981 20.65 -53.92 -29.55
N ASP A 982 20.54 -55.24 -29.70
CA ASP A 982 20.80 -56.21 -28.63
C ASP A 982 22.27 -56.66 -28.61
N THR A 983 22.95 -56.68 -29.77
CA THR A 983 24.41 -56.92 -29.86
C THR A 983 25.21 -55.64 -30.09
N MET A 984 24.71 -54.70 -30.90
CA MET A 984 25.35 -53.41 -31.17
C MET A 984 24.80 -52.34 -30.24
N ASN A 985 25.68 -51.73 -29.45
CA ASN A 985 25.36 -50.64 -28.55
C ASN A 985 26.45 -49.56 -28.68
N PRO A 986 26.18 -48.45 -29.41
CA PRO A 986 27.16 -47.39 -29.65
C PRO A 986 27.46 -46.56 -28.41
N VAL A 987 26.76 -46.76 -27.28
CA VAL A 987 26.98 -46.01 -26.04
C VAL A 987 28.26 -46.52 -25.33
N PRO A 988 29.28 -45.65 -25.14
CA PRO A 988 30.55 -46.04 -24.53
C PRO A 988 30.37 -46.61 -23.13
N VAL A 989 30.99 -47.76 -22.85
CA VAL A 989 30.74 -48.58 -21.64
C VAL A 989 30.85 -47.76 -20.34
N ASP A 990 31.91 -46.94 -20.22
CA ASP A 990 32.16 -46.11 -19.03
C ASP A 990 31.14 -44.95 -18.85
N LEU A 991 30.39 -44.61 -19.91
CA LEU A 991 29.41 -43.52 -19.96
C LEU A 991 27.95 -43.99 -19.99
N ARG A 992 27.68 -45.30 -20.16
CA ARG A 992 26.32 -45.87 -20.28
C ARG A 992 25.34 -45.36 -19.22
N ARG A 993 25.74 -45.32 -17.95
CA ARG A 993 24.87 -44.84 -16.86
C ARG A 993 24.47 -43.36 -17.03
N VAL A 994 25.39 -42.52 -17.53
CA VAL A 994 25.10 -41.09 -17.78
C VAL A 994 24.13 -40.97 -18.95
N VAL A 995 24.42 -41.66 -20.06
CA VAL A 995 23.61 -41.60 -21.28
C VAL A 995 22.20 -42.16 -21.04
N TYR A 996 22.08 -43.35 -20.47
CA TYR A 996 20.78 -43.98 -20.21
C TYR A 996 19.94 -43.14 -19.23
N CYS A 997 20.51 -42.70 -18.10
CA CYS A 997 19.77 -41.94 -17.10
C CYS A 997 19.23 -40.61 -17.66
N ASN A 998 19.99 -39.92 -18.51
CA ASN A 998 19.53 -38.67 -19.12
C ASN A 998 18.51 -38.92 -20.25
N ALA A 999 18.69 -39.94 -21.09
CA ALA A 999 17.68 -40.32 -22.07
C ALA A 999 16.34 -40.71 -21.41
N ILE A 1000 16.36 -41.34 -20.22
CA ILE A 1000 15.16 -41.63 -19.43
C ILE A 1000 14.60 -40.39 -18.70
N LYS A 1001 15.46 -39.46 -18.24
CA LYS A 1001 15.06 -38.19 -17.60
C LYS A 1001 14.31 -37.25 -18.55
N HIS A 1002 14.70 -37.22 -19.83
CA HIS A 1002 14.13 -36.32 -20.86
C HIS A 1002 13.18 -37.03 -21.83
N GLY A 1003 13.19 -38.36 -21.89
CA GLY A 1003 12.31 -39.18 -22.73
C GLY A 1003 10.90 -39.40 -22.15
N ARG A 1004 10.17 -40.33 -22.77
CA ARG A 1004 8.82 -40.77 -22.36
C ARG A 1004 8.79 -42.31 -22.25
N GLU A 1005 7.59 -42.90 -22.30
CA GLU A 1005 7.44 -44.36 -22.20
C GLU A 1005 8.16 -45.13 -23.32
N ARG A 1006 8.38 -44.56 -24.51
CA ARG A 1006 9.09 -45.23 -25.61
C ARG A 1006 10.54 -45.57 -25.21
N GLU A 1007 11.26 -44.59 -24.69
CA GLU A 1007 12.67 -44.72 -24.28
C GLU A 1007 12.78 -45.64 -23.06
N TRP A 1008 11.83 -45.53 -22.13
CA TRP A 1008 11.73 -46.39 -20.94
C TRP A 1008 11.47 -47.85 -21.30
N ASN A 1009 10.49 -48.13 -22.16
CA ASN A 1009 10.16 -49.49 -22.60
C ASN A 1009 11.28 -50.11 -23.45
N PHE A 1010 11.97 -49.34 -24.29
CA PHE A 1010 13.16 -49.80 -25.01
C PHE A 1010 14.25 -50.30 -24.05
N LEU A 1011 14.57 -49.50 -23.03
CA LEU A 1011 15.62 -49.84 -22.06
C LEU A 1011 15.21 -51.01 -21.16
N TRP A 1012 13.94 -51.05 -20.75
CA TRP A 1012 13.36 -52.16 -19.99
C TRP A 1012 13.47 -53.50 -20.72
N GLN A 1013 13.17 -53.54 -22.03
CA GLN A 1013 13.36 -54.75 -22.86
C GLN A 1013 14.81 -55.25 -22.83
N ARG A 1014 15.81 -54.35 -22.77
CA ARG A 1014 17.23 -54.73 -22.72
C ARG A 1014 17.66 -55.20 -21.34
N TYR A 1015 17.06 -54.69 -20.26
CA TYR A 1015 17.18 -55.30 -18.94
C TYR A 1015 16.63 -56.73 -18.93
N VAL A 1016 15.47 -56.99 -19.56
CA VAL A 1016 14.90 -58.34 -19.64
C VAL A 1016 15.82 -59.28 -20.44
N LYS A 1017 16.20 -58.90 -21.66
CA LYS A 1017 17.01 -59.71 -22.60
C LYS A 1017 18.47 -59.95 -22.16
N SER A 1018 19.11 -58.99 -21.49
CA SER A 1018 20.53 -59.10 -21.14
C SER A 1018 20.81 -60.29 -20.22
N ASN A 1019 21.99 -60.91 -20.35
CA ASN A 1019 22.52 -61.88 -19.38
C ASN A 1019 23.69 -61.30 -18.55
N VAL A 1020 24.08 -60.05 -18.77
CA VAL A 1020 25.22 -59.40 -18.11
C VAL A 1020 24.76 -58.73 -16.81
N ALA A 1021 25.23 -59.25 -15.66
CA ALA A 1021 24.79 -58.80 -14.34
C ALA A 1021 25.07 -57.31 -14.06
N SER A 1022 26.23 -56.79 -14.48
CA SER A 1022 26.59 -55.38 -14.34
C SER A 1022 25.71 -54.46 -15.18
N GLU A 1023 25.40 -54.85 -16.42
CA GLU A 1023 24.49 -54.10 -17.30
C GLU A 1023 23.06 -54.06 -16.73
N LYS A 1024 22.54 -55.18 -16.19
CA LYS A 1024 21.22 -55.19 -15.54
C LYS A 1024 21.13 -54.20 -14.37
N VAL A 1025 22.13 -54.15 -13.49
CA VAL A 1025 22.16 -53.21 -12.35
C VAL A 1025 22.24 -51.75 -12.83
N LEU A 1026 23.04 -51.49 -13.88
CA LEU A 1026 23.17 -50.18 -14.50
C LEU A 1026 21.84 -49.72 -15.11
N ILE A 1027 21.13 -50.60 -15.81
CA ILE A 1027 19.81 -50.31 -16.38
C ILE A 1027 18.77 -50.04 -15.27
N ILE A 1028 18.68 -50.89 -14.24
CA ILE A 1028 17.74 -50.69 -13.12
C ILE A 1028 17.87 -49.29 -12.52
N GLY A 1029 19.10 -48.87 -12.24
CA GLY A 1029 19.36 -47.54 -11.69
C GLY A 1029 19.12 -46.38 -12.67
N SER A 1030 19.04 -46.65 -13.97
CA SER A 1030 18.79 -45.65 -15.02
C SER A 1030 17.30 -45.48 -15.33
N LEU A 1031 16.52 -46.56 -15.25
CA LEU A 1031 15.05 -46.54 -15.41
C LEU A 1031 14.35 -45.71 -14.32
N ALA A 1032 14.97 -45.60 -13.15
CA ALA A 1032 14.53 -44.74 -12.04
C ALA A 1032 14.79 -43.23 -12.27
N CYS A 1033 15.49 -42.83 -13.34
CA CYS A 1033 15.73 -41.42 -13.64
C CYS A 1033 14.53 -40.71 -14.31
N SER A 1034 13.42 -41.42 -14.53
CA SER A 1034 12.24 -40.87 -15.22
C SER A 1034 11.58 -39.74 -14.42
N ARG A 1035 11.22 -38.65 -15.10
CA ARG A 1035 10.40 -37.58 -14.50
C ARG A 1035 8.89 -37.89 -14.50
N GLN A 1036 8.47 -39.04 -15.04
CA GLN A 1036 7.04 -39.41 -15.10
C GLN A 1036 6.62 -40.19 -13.83
N ILE A 1037 5.92 -39.49 -12.94
CA ILE A 1037 5.40 -39.97 -11.64
C ILE A 1037 4.72 -41.35 -11.75
N TRP A 1038 3.86 -41.54 -12.75
CA TRP A 1038 3.12 -42.79 -12.95
C TRP A 1038 4.01 -43.97 -13.36
N ILE A 1039 5.10 -43.73 -14.12
CA ILE A 1039 6.09 -44.75 -14.47
C ILE A 1039 6.88 -45.14 -13.21
N LEU A 1040 7.30 -44.16 -12.41
CA LEU A 1040 8.01 -44.43 -11.14
C LEU A 1040 7.15 -45.21 -10.15
N SER A 1041 5.85 -44.87 -10.04
CA SER A 1041 4.89 -45.60 -9.21
C SER A 1041 4.72 -47.06 -9.68
N ARG A 1042 4.48 -47.27 -10.99
CA ARG A 1042 4.43 -48.61 -11.61
C ARG A 1042 5.71 -49.42 -11.34
N TYR A 1043 6.87 -48.76 -11.37
CA TYR A 1043 8.17 -49.40 -11.14
C TYR A 1043 8.42 -49.75 -9.66
N LEU A 1044 7.94 -48.93 -8.72
CA LEU A 1044 7.91 -49.27 -7.29
C LEU A 1044 7.03 -50.49 -7.03
N ASP A 1045 5.83 -50.56 -7.61
CA ASP A 1045 4.96 -51.75 -7.49
C ASP A 1045 5.62 -53.01 -8.06
N TRP A 1046 6.33 -52.90 -9.19
CA TRP A 1046 7.10 -54.01 -9.75
C TRP A 1046 8.22 -54.49 -8.82
N SER A 1047 8.79 -53.62 -7.97
CA SER A 1047 9.85 -53.99 -7.03
C SER A 1047 9.44 -55.01 -5.96
N LEU A 1048 8.13 -55.14 -5.68
CA LEU A 1048 7.54 -56.14 -4.78
C LEU A 1048 6.77 -57.26 -5.51
N ASN A 1049 6.73 -57.23 -6.84
CA ASN A 1049 6.05 -58.26 -7.62
C ASN A 1049 7.06 -59.17 -8.34
N ALA A 1050 7.19 -60.41 -7.88
CA ALA A 1050 8.09 -61.41 -8.47
C ALA A 1050 7.73 -61.80 -9.92
N THR A 1051 6.49 -61.57 -10.39
CA THR A 1051 6.10 -61.83 -11.80
C THR A 1051 6.39 -60.67 -12.74
N SER A 1052 6.82 -59.50 -12.22
CA SER A 1052 7.09 -58.30 -13.04
C SER A 1052 8.32 -58.40 -13.95
N GLY A 1053 9.23 -59.34 -13.67
CA GLY A 1053 10.57 -59.38 -14.26
C GLY A 1053 11.65 -58.67 -13.44
N VAL A 1054 11.28 -57.89 -12.41
CA VAL A 1054 12.21 -57.50 -11.34
C VAL A 1054 12.47 -58.73 -10.46
N ARG A 1055 13.74 -59.12 -10.28
CA ARG A 1055 14.10 -60.24 -9.40
C ARG A 1055 13.92 -59.79 -7.93
N LYS A 1056 13.47 -60.69 -7.03
CA LYS A 1056 13.32 -60.40 -5.57
C LYS A 1056 14.59 -59.79 -4.94
N GLN A 1057 15.77 -60.19 -5.41
CA GLN A 1057 17.07 -59.66 -4.97
C GLN A 1057 17.44 -58.26 -5.52
N ASP A 1058 16.70 -57.73 -6.49
CA ASP A 1058 16.91 -56.41 -7.10
C ASP A 1058 15.84 -55.39 -6.66
N GLY A 1059 14.76 -55.80 -5.99
CA GLY A 1059 13.66 -54.90 -5.59
C GLY A 1059 14.13 -53.69 -4.76
N TYR A 1060 15.05 -53.90 -3.81
CA TYR A 1060 15.64 -52.79 -3.04
C TYR A 1060 16.58 -51.89 -3.87
N HIS A 1061 17.11 -52.37 -5.00
CA HIS A 1061 17.85 -51.52 -5.96
C HIS A 1061 16.90 -50.66 -6.78
N VAL A 1062 15.72 -51.17 -7.17
CA VAL A 1062 14.65 -50.37 -7.79
C VAL A 1062 14.19 -49.29 -6.82
N PHE A 1063 13.70 -49.69 -5.64
CA PHE A 1063 13.24 -48.77 -4.60
C PHE A 1063 14.30 -47.74 -4.24
N GLY A 1064 15.53 -48.19 -3.93
CA GLY A 1064 16.64 -47.32 -3.56
C GLY A 1064 17.17 -46.42 -4.68
N SER A 1065 16.78 -46.64 -5.94
CA SER A 1065 17.08 -45.72 -7.04
C SER A 1065 15.95 -44.70 -7.21
N VAL A 1066 14.69 -45.11 -7.10
CA VAL A 1066 13.52 -44.19 -7.14
C VAL A 1066 13.56 -43.24 -5.93
N ALA A 1067 13.86 -43.74 -4.74
CA ALA A 1067 14.00 -42.93 -3.52
C ALA A 1067 15.08 -41.83 -3.59
N ARG A 1068 16.08 -42.00 -4.47
CA ARG A 1068 17.17 -41.02 -4.70
C ARG A 1068 16.95 -40.19 -5.97
N SER A 1069 15.80 -40.32 -6.62
CA SER A 1069 15.45 -39.57 -7.84
C SER A 1069 14.62 -38.33 -7.48
N GLU A 1070 14.81 -37.26 -8.25
CA GLU A 1070 14.16 -35.95 -8.09
C GLU A 1070 12.63 -36.05 -8.00
N ALA A 1071 12.01 -36.87 -8.86
CA ALA A 1071 10.56 -37.07 -8.92
C ALA A 1071 10.06 -38.25 -8.06
N GLY A 1072 10.96 -39.05 -7.47
CA GLY A 1072 10.61 -40.34 -6.84
C GLY A 1072 10.77 -40.42 -5.32
N PHE A 1073 11.41 -39.43 -4.67
CA PHE A 1073 11.58 -39.44 -3.21
C PHE A 1073 10.24 -39.53 -2.45
N GLU A 1074 9.28 -38.63 -2.73
CA GLU A 1074 7.97 -38.64 -2.08
C GLU A 1074 7.16 -39.91 -2.41
N LEU A 1075 7.23 -40.41 -3.65
CA LEU A 1075 6.60 -41.67 -4.04
C LEU A 1075 7.15 -42.86 -3.24
N ALA A 1076 8.47 -43.00 -3.19
CA ALA A 1076 9.13 -44.08 -2.46
C ALA A 1076 8.94 -43.95 -0.95
N LYS A 1077 8.85 -42.72 -0.43
CA LYS A 1077 8.50 -42.45 0.97
C LYS A 1077 7.10 -42.99 1.27
N ASN A 1078 6.07 -42.50 0.59
CA ASN A 1078 4.69 -42.92 0.83
C ASN A 1078 4.53 -44.43 0.63
N PHE A 1079 5.08 -44.99 -0.45
CA PHE A 1079 5.11 -46.43 -0.71
C PHE A 1079 5.71 -47.24 0.44
N LEU A 1080 6.75 -46.75 1.13
CA LEU A 1080 7.30 -47.42 2.31
C LEU A 1080 6.32 -47.39 3.49
N TYR A 1081 5.70 -46.24 3.80
CA TYR A 1081 4.74 -46.14 4.90
C TYR A 1081 3.48 -46.99 4.62
N ASP A 1082 2.93 -46.90 3.41
CA ASP A 1082 1.69 -47.56 3.01
C ASP A 1082 1.83 -49.09 2.88
N LYS A 1083 3.00 -49.58 2.44
CA LYS A 1083 3.23 -51.01 2.13
C LYS A 1083 4.22 -51.69 3.06
N ILE A 1084 4.54 -51.10 4.22
CA ILE A 1084 5.58 -51.60 5.14
C ILE A 1084 5.42 -53.09 5.52
N ASP A 1085 4.18 -53.53 5.76
CA ASP A 1085 3.88 -54.93 6.13
C ASP A 1085 4.05 -55.87 4.93
N MET A 1086 3.60 -55.45 3.74
CA MET A 1086 3.84 -56.19 2.49
C MET A 1086 5.33 -56.31 2.17
N ILE A 1087 6.13 -55.27 2.43
CA ILE A 1087 7.58 -55.30 2.24
C ILE A 1087 8.22 -56.29 3.22
N TYR A 1088 7.76 -56.33 4.47
CA TYR A 1088 8.23 -57.29 5.47
C TYR A 1088 7.91 -58.74 5.08
N GLU A 1089 6.65 -59.03 4.73
CA GLU A 1089 6.21 -60.36 4.27
C GLU A 1089 6.95 -60.78 2.99
N TYR A 1090 7.05 -59.88 2.01
CA TYR A 1090 7.78 -60.14 0.76
C TYR A 1090 9.26 -60.44 1.00
N LEU A 1091 9.90 -59.82 2.00
CA LEU A 1091 11.29 -60.06 2.34
C LEU A 1091 11.56 -61.37 3.09
N TYR A 1092 10.55 -62.02 3.68
CA TYR A 1092 10.73 -63.25 4.44
C TYR A 1092 11.50 -64.34 3.64
N PRO A 1093 12.44 -65.09 4.27
CA PRO A 1093 12.96 -65.00 5.64
C PRO A 1093 14.23 -64.12 5.78
N GLU A 1094 14.39 -63.10 4.93
CA GLU A 1094 15.54 -62.19 4.90
C GLU A 1094 15.19 -60.77 5.41
N GLU A 1095 14.37 -60.66 6.47
CA GLU A 1095 13.76 -59.40 6.89
C GLU A 1095 14.78 -58.35 7.36
N SER A 1096 16.01 -58.76 7.70
CA SER A 1096 17.14 -57.86 7.95
C SER A 1096 17.49 -56.97 6.75
N ARG A 1097 17.09 -57.36 5.53
CA ARG A 1097 17.21 -56.53 4.32
C ARG A 1097 16.26 -55.33 4.31
N LEU A 1098 15.26 -55.24 5.20
CA LEU A 1098 14.32 -54.11 5.29
C LEU A 1098 15.03 -52.76 5.49
N ALA A 1099 16.16 -52.74 6.19
CA ALA A 1099 17.00 -51.54 6.34
C ALA A 1099 17.47 -50.94 4.99
N ARG A 1100 17.50 -51.73 3.90
CA ARG A 1100 17.84 -51.26 2.55
C ARG A 1100 16.73 -50.44 1.88
N TYR A 1101 15.50 -50.48 2.41
CA TYR A 1101 14.40 -49.60 2.02
C TYR A 1101 14.37 -48.33 2.89
N VAL A 1102 14.67 -48.44 4.19
CA VAL A 1102 14.66 -47.26 5.11
C VAL A 1102 15.84 -46.30 4.83
N LYS A 1103 17.06 -46.81 4.63
CA LYS A 1103 18.27 -45.97 4.48
C LYS A 1103 18.23 -44.99 3.29
N PRO A 1104 17.83 -45.39 2.06
CA PRO A 1104 17.77 -44.47 0.92
C PRO A 1104 16.84 -43.26 1.12
N LEU A 1105 15.82 -43.37 1.97
CA LEU A 1105 14.97 -42.23 2.34
C LEU A 1105 15.63 -41.36 3.42
N ALA A 1106 16.21 -41.99 4.45
CA ALA A 1106 16.90 -41.26 5.51
C ALA A 1106 18.09 -40.42 5.02
N GLU A 1107 18.76 -40.86 3.94
CA GLU A 1107 19.78 -40.09 3.22
C GLU A 1107 19.27 -38.74 2.68
N HIS A 1108 17.95 -38.60 2.46
CA HIS A 1108 17.31 -37.41 1.87
C HIS A 1108 16.31 -36.68 2.78
N MET A 1109 15.85 -37.29 3.88
CA MET A 1109 15.02 -36.62 4.89
C MET A 1109 15.81 -35.52 5.62
N THR A 1110 15.21 -34.34 5.78
CA THR A 1110 15.90 -33.15 6.34
C THR A 1110 15.00 -32.27 7.21
N THR A 1111 13.91 -32.80 7.77
CA THR A 1111 12.99 -32.05 8.64
C THR A 1111 12.70 -32.79 9.94
N LEU A 1112 12.36 -32.03 10.99
CA LEU A 1112 11.94 -32.59 12.28
C LEU A 1112 10.63 -33.40 12.17
N LYS A 1113 9.78 -33.09 11.19
CA LYS A 1113 8.56 -33.86 10.90
C LYS A 1113 8.93 -35.25 10.37
N GLU A 1114 9.75 -35.34 9.32
CA GLU A 1114 10.15 -36.63 8.75
C GLU A 1114 10.84 -37.54 9.78
N LEU A 1115 11.67 -36.96 10.65
CA LEU A 1115 12.27 -37.68 11.78
C LEU A 1115 11.20 -38.24 12.73
N THR A 1116 10.23 -37.42 13.10
CA THR A 1116 9.12 -37.81 14.00
C THR A 1116 8.25 -38.90 13.36
N ASP A 1117 7.86 -38.72 12.10
CA ASP A 1117 7.04 -39.67 11.35
C ASP A 1117 7.75 -41.03 11.20
N LEU A 1118 9.06 -41.04 10.94
CA LEU A 1118 9.85 -42.26 10.83
C LEU A 1118 10.07 -42.94 12.20
N ARG A 1119 10.31 -42.17 13.26
CA ARG A 1119 10.35 -42.69 14.64
C ARG A 1119 9.01 -43.33 15.03
N ASN A 1120 7.90 -42.69 14.69
CA ASN A 1120 6.55 -43.19 14.95
C ASN A 1120 6.28 -44.52 14.23
N LEU A 1121 6.61 -44.62 12.92
CA LEU A 1121 6.49 -45.86 12.15
C LEU A 1121 7.24 -47.03 12.82
N VAL A 1122 8.48 -46.78 13.23
CA VAL A 1122 9.33 -47.79 13.89
C VAL A 1122 8.78 -48.19 15.27
N THR A 1123 8.26 -47.23 16.02
CA THR A 1123 7.70 -47.45 17.37
C THR A 1123 6.36 -48.18 17.33
N MET A 1124 5.53 -47.93 16.30
CA MET A 1124 4.23 -48.59 16.13
C MET A 1124 4.33 -50.01 15.57
N LYS A 1125 5.42 -50.35 14.87
CA LYS A 1125 5.62 -51.68 14.23
C LYS A 1125 6.93 -52.37 14.66
N PRO A 1126 7.20 -52.57 15.97
CA PRO A 1126 8.50 -53.04 16.46
C PRO A 1126 8.92 -54.40 15.88
N LYS A 1127 7.98 -55.35 15.76
CA LYS A 1127 8.23 -56.69 15.17
C LYS A 1127 8.73 -56.64 13.72
N VAL A 1128 8.24 -55.68 12.94
CA VAL A 1128 8.63 -55.53 11.53
C VAL A 1128 10.09 -55.08 11.40
N PHE A 1129 10.54 -54.21 12.31
CA PHE A 1129 11.91 -53.67 12.29
C PHE A 1129 12.91 -54.43 13.16
N GLU A 1130 12.48 -55.41 13.97
CA GLU A 1130 13.30 -56.16 14.93
C GLU A 1130 14.61 -56.70 14.31
N LYS A 1131 14.48 -57.51 13.25
CA LYS A 1131 15.62 -58.10 12.49
C LYS A 1131 16.45 -57.08 11.69
N ALA A 1132 15.97 -55.85 11.54
CA ALA A 1132 16.62 -54.76 10.80
C ALA A 1132 17.10 -53.61 11.72
N SER A 1133 16.90 -53.74 13.03
CA SER A 1133 16.92 -52.67 14.03
C SER A 1133 18.20 -51.82 14.02
N GLN A 1134 19.39 -52.42 13.92
CA GLN A 1134 20.66 -51.69 13.82
C GLN A 1134 20.72 -50.79 12.58
N GLY A 1135 20.24 -51.29 11.43
CA GLY A 1135 20.23 -50.54 10.17
C GLY A 1135 19.18 -49.42 10.16
N VAL A 1136 18.08 -49.60 10.89
CA VAL A 1136 17.03 -48.58 11.10
C VAL A 1136 17.49 -47.50 12.08
N LYS A 1137 18.19 -47.87 13.16
CA LYS A 1137 18.78 -46.91 14.11
C LYS A 1137 19.78 -45.97 13.40
N GLN A 1138 20.66 -46.53 12.57
CA GLN A 1138 21.57 -45.73 11.73
C GLN A 1138 20.83 -44.81 10.75
N ALA A 1139 19.66 -45.21 10.26
CA ALA A 1139 18.83 -44.36 9.40
C ALA A 1139 18.25 -43.17 10.18
N LEU A 1140 17.66 -43.41 11.36
CA LEU A 1140 17.18 -42.35 12.26
C LEU A 1140 18.29 -41.35 12.64
N GLU A 1141 19.46 -41.87 13.02
CA GLU A 1141 20.66 -41.09 13.32
C GLU A 1141 21.12 -40.24 12.11
N THR A 1142 20.97 -40.76 10.88
CA THR A 1142 21.24 -40.00 9.64
C THR A 1142 20.28 -38.83 9.48
N VAL A 1143 18.97 -39.00 9.75
CA VAL A 1143 17.99 -37.90 9.68
C VAL A 1143 18.24 -36.86 10.78
N GLU A 1144 18.65 -37.29 11.98
CA GLU A 1144 19.04 -36.42 13.08
C GLU A 1144 20.26 -35.55 12.72
N LEU A 1145 21.31 -36.17 12.16
CA LEU A 1145 22.51 -35.48 11.68
C LEU A 1145 22.21 -34.56 10.49
N ASN A 1146 21.36 -34.97 9.55
CA ASN A 1146 20.90 -34.12 8.44
C ASN A 1146 20.18 -32.86 8.94
N ASN A 1147 19.29 -33.02 9.92
CA ASN A 1147 18.53 -31.92 10.52
C ASN A 1147 19.45 -30.97 11.32
N GLN A 1148 20.37 -31.52 12.13
CA GLN A 1148 21.36 -30.75 12.88
C GLN A 1148 22.33 -30.00 11.95
N TRP A 1149 22.86 -30.67 10.91
CA TRP A 1149 23.73 -30.04 9.92
C TRP A 1149 23.03 -28.92 9.19
N LYS A 1150 21.77 -29.13 8.76
CA LYS A 1150 20.95 -28.11 8.11
C LYS A 1150 20.69 -26.93 9.04
N HIS A 1151 20.32 -27.16 10.29
CA HIS A 1151 20.13 -26.10 11.29
C HIS A 1151 21.39 -25.24 11.46
N ASN A 1152 22.56 -25.87 11.56
CA ASN A 1152 23.83 -25.20 11.83
C ASN A 1152 24.47 -24.52 10.60
N ASN A 1153 24.29 -25.08 9.39
CA ASN A 1153 25.08 -24.69 8.20
C ASN A 1153 24.27 -24.08 7.05
N TYR A 1154 22.94 -24.29 6.99
CA TYR A 1154 22.13 -23.90 5.82
C TYR A 1154 22.20 -22.40 5.52
N MET A 1155 22.14 -21.55 6.56
CA MET A 1155 22.12 -20.09 6.39
C MET A 1155 23.44 -19.57 5.80
N ASP A 1156 24.58 -20.04 6.31
CA ASP A 1156 25.88 -19.58 5.84
C ASP A 1156 26.29 -20.21 4.51
N MET A 1157 25.93 -21.48 4.25
CA MET A 1157 26.13 -22.09 2.93
C MET A 1157 25.23 -21.43 1.87
N SER A 1158 23.99 -21.07 2.21
CA SER A 1158 23.09 -20.30 1.32
C SER A 1158 23.68 -18.94 0.96
N ARG A 1159 24.16 -18.17 1.96
CA ARG A 1159 24.86 -16.89 1.74
C ARG A 1159 26.09 -17.05 0.84
N HIS A 1160 26.92 -18.06 1.08
CA HIS A 1160 28.12 -18.31 0.29
C HIS A 1160 27.80 -18.69 -1.16
N LEU A 1161 26.84 -19.61 -1.36
CA LEU A 1161 26.41 -20.02 -2.70
C LEU A 1161 25.78 -18.87 -3.47
N SER A 1162 24.82 -18.14 -2.90
CA SER A 1162 24.23 -16.99 -3.59
C SER A 1162 25.25 -15.90 -3.91
N SER A 1163 26.23 -15.64 -3.03
CA SER A 1163 27.32 -14.69 -3.32
C SER A 1163 28.29 -15.16 -4.41
N ALA A 1164 28.41 -16.47 -4.63
CA ALA A 1164 29.20 -17.05 -5.71
C ALA A 1164 28.46 -17.03 -7.05
N ILE A 1165 27.16 -17.39 -7.04
CA ILE A 1165 26.28 -17.32 -8.22
C ILE A 1165 26.18 -15.88 -8.75
N TYR A 1166 25.94 -14.93 -7.84
CA TYR A 1166 25.90 -13.51 -8.14
C TYR A 1166 27.19 -13.04 -8.81
N ARG A 1167 28.36 -13.44 -8.29
CA ARG A 1167 29.65 -13.03 -8.84
C ARG A 1167 29.93 -13.57 -10.25
N SER A 1168 29.55 -14.80 -10.59
CA SER A 1168 29.84 -15.33 -11.93
C SER A 1168 28.94 -14.75 -13.02
N MET A 1169 27.69 -14.40 -12.70
CA MET A 1169 26.76 -13.78 -13.66
C MET A 1169 27.24 -12.40 -14.14
N HIS A 1170 28.21 -11.79 -13.43
CA HIS A 1170 28.77 -10.47 -13.72
C HIS A 1170 30.18 -10.54 -14.33
N VAL A 1171 30.75 -11.73 -14.55
CA VAL A 1171 32.10 -11.91 -15.12
C VAL A 1171 32.11 -11.87 -16.66
N GLU A 1172 30.97 -12.03 -17.33
CA GLU A 1172 30.86 -11.92 -18.80
C GLU A 1172 30.87 -10.46 -19.32
N VAL A 1173 31.18 -9.47 -18.47
CA VAL A 1173 31.19 -8.03 -18.80
C VAL A 1173 32.56 -7.39 -18.48
N ALA A 1174 33.64 -8.18 -18.50
CA ALA A 1174 35.03 -7.75 -18.23
C ALA A 1174 36.02 -8.29 -19.27
#